data_AF-A0A956E658-F1
#
_entry.id   AF-A0A956E658-F1
#
_cell.length_a   1.000
_cell.length_b   1.000
_cell.length_c   1.000
_cell.angle_alpha   90.00
_cell.angle_beta   90.00
_cell.angle_gamma   90.00
#
_symmetry.space_group_name_H-M   'P 1'
#
loop_
_entity.id
_entity.type
_entity.pdbx_description
1 polymer ?
#
loop_
_entity_poly.entity_id
_entity_poly.type
_entity_poly.pdbx_seq_one_letter_code
_entity_poly.pdbx_strand_id
1 'polypeptide(L)'
;MRKPNVFKGSVINATRLLQSAAAGGVLLAASSQVAAAPSLRVQVDQHGDFLMVGNTFGFDCSNSTPNPVVGTVSAVCGTSQGDTSPDLFWRSQDPNATSASANLTIDASEARSTARLTVPNGAVVTHAFLYWAGEHSGGDNTATLDRPGSGGFSASVTAAQVATNGNYYQSVADVTTLVQTNGSGLYRVSGVAMKDFRNSNDDVNFGAWTLVVFYRLASEPPRNLALFDGLDLVSNNNPSSATLSGFLVPNAGFDAKLGVIAYEGDGSIDGDSLLFGLAPLANSDRLSDGVNAVDNFFNSSRSRLGTAVSVAGDLPQTTGGNGSLSGVDMDIVDITNRVTGGQTSADIRATSTGDTYYLGAFITSISTFKPDYSSSTKDVVDVNGGALRPGDELEYTIVVRNTGNDASVRTVLNDVIPAGTTWVPGSISITTGPNQGPKSDAVDGDQAEFNSGTRTLTVRIGGGANGTQGGILNVGQSSTVKFRVTVDASATGTLSNQASIDFEGQQGAPPATQPTDGSADPGSQPTDINIDDCETDNDCSTATPACDTSTDPNTCVECTDDSYCSGSTPNCETSTNTCVCLAGPGACTDTDNDGLSDAEEGAIGTDPNDADSDDDGVPDGAEPSPGTDSDGDGLINALDPDSDDDGLFDGTEMGRDCSNSATDLSMGHCRPDADPNTTTDPLDADTDDGGASDGSEDSNLNGAIDSGETDPTTGHGSDDSGVTDTDGDGLGDALETTLGSDPNDADTDDDGVIDGQENNPSADTDGDGLINVLDVDSDNDALYDGTERGFDCEAMGTDKSLGHCIADADNTTTTSPLLWDTDGGTVSDGSEDFNLNGAVDSGETDPTTGHASDDTNVTDTDGDGLSDGLEGTIGTDPNDADSDDDGLLDGEEPNPADDHDGDGDTNANDPDSDGDGLTDGLEAGRDCSDSATDNAKGNCTPDGDSGTTTTGVLQRDTDRGGVIDGDEDTNKNGVVDTGERDPNDPSDDTTNPGTGGTGGMAGAAGSAGAAGSSTGGTSNGGSSSGGTSNGGSSTGGTSNGGSSVGGSATGGSNGLDAGFSLEGGGCGCSVPGGKDNKAPIGALALGALGLVTWRRRRKARK
;
A
#
# COMPACT_ATOMS: atom_id res chain seq x y z
N MET A 1 2.12 45.74 -58.61
CA MET A 1 0.89 46.58 -58.66
C MET A 1 0.44 46.87 -57.22
N ARG A 2 -0.38 47.91 -57.05
CA ARG A 2 -0.63 48.67 -55.80
C ARG A 2 -1.07 47.84 -54.56
N LYS A 3 -0.65 48.35 -53.38
CA LYS A 3 -1.13 48.11 -52.00
C LYS A 3 -2.65 48.40 -51.84
N PRO A 4 -3.34 47.95 -50.76
CA PRO A 4 -3.24 48.50 -49.38
C PRO A 4 -2.91 47.41 -48.33
N ASN A 5 -1.99 47.65 -47.38
CA ASN A 5 -2.17 48.22 -46.01
C ASN A 5 -3.07 47.40 -45.06
N VAL A 6 -2.46 46.80 -44.04
CA VAL A 6 -3.08 46.54 -42.72
C VAL A 6 -2.06 46.90 -41.62
N PHE A 7 -2.56 47.57 -40.58
CA PHE A 7 -1.86 48.17 -39.45
C PHE A 7 -1.75 47.19 -38.26
N LYS A 8 -0.81 47.50 -37.36
CA LYS A 8 -0.36 46.77 -36.16
C LYS A 8 -1.36 46.74 -34.99
N GLY A 9 -1.28 45.68 -34.18
CA GLY A 9 -1.61 45.64 -32.74
C GLY A 9 -0.84 44.50 -32.06
N SER A 10 -0.10 44.81 -30.97
CA SER A 10 0.88 43.97 -30.27
C SER A 10 0.31 42.73 -29.56
N VAL A 11 1.09 41.65 -29.52
CA VAL A 11 1.03 40.61 -28.47
C VAL A 11 2.41 40.52 -27.83
N ILE A 12 2.47 40.66 -26.50
CA ILE A 12 3.66 40.49 -25.67
C ILE A 12 3.57 39.09 -25.07
N ASN A 13 4.56 38.23 -25.36
CA ASN A 13 4.79 36.98 -24.64
C ASN A 13 5.40 37.28 -23.27
N ALA A 14 4.88 36.65 -22.21
CA ALA A 14 5.57 36.48 -20.95
C ALA A 14 5.57 34.99 -20.59
N THR A 15 6.71 34.35 -20.84
CA THR A 15 7.12 33.07 -20.27
C THR A 15 7.47 33.31 -18.80
N ARG A 16 6.97 32.49 -17.86
CA ARG A 16 7.45 32.47 -16.47
C ARG A 16 8.18 31.15 -16.19
N LEU A 17 9.43 31.30 -15.73
CA LEU A 17 10.23 30.32 -15.03
C LEU A 17 9.60 30.03 -13.65
N LEU A 18 9.73 28.79 -13.18
CA LEU A 18 9.77 28.45 -11.77
C LEU A 18 11.23 28.14 -11.40
N GLN A 19 11.72 28.88 -10.40
CA GLN A 19 12.91 28.59 -9.61
C GLN A 19 12.44 28.52 -8.16
N SER A 20 12.94 27.51 -7.47
CA SER A 20 12.91 27.25 -6.04
C SER A 20 13.54 28.38 -5.23
N ALA A 21 12.90 28.72 -4.10
CA ALA A 21 13.52 29.19 -2.86
C ALA A 21 12.45 29.30 -1.76
N ALA A 22 12.66 28.55 -0.67
CA ALA A 22 11.91 28.58 0.58
C ALA A 22 12.07 29.92 1.33
N ALA A 23 11.03 30.29 2.10
CA ALA A 23 11.14 30.94 3.42
C ALA A 23 9.74 31.06 4.04
N GLY A 24 9.60 30.48 5.24
CA GLY A 24 8.37 30.36 5.99
C GLY A 24 7.71 31.69 6.39
N GLY A 25 6.39 31.61 6.53
CA GLY A 25 5.54 32.65 7.06
C GLY A 25 4.14 32.07 7.26
N VAL A 26 3.81 31.74 8.51
CA VAL A 26 2.50 31.33 8.99
C VAL A 26 1.43 32.28 8.44
N LEU A 27 0.68 31.83 7.43
CA LEU A 27 -0.56 32.46 7.01
C LEU A 27 -1.68 31.86 7.86
N LEU A 28 -2.15 32.64 8.84
CA LEU A 28 -3.49 32.47 9.38
C LEU A 28 -4.49 32.56 8.21
N ALA A 29 -4.96 31.41 7.75
CA ALA A 29 -6.02 31.30 6.76
C ALA A 29 -7.32 31.83 7.39
N ALA A 30 -7.59 33.12 7.19
CA ALA A 30 -8.96 33.59 7.20
C ALA A 30 -9.66 32.91 6.02
N SER A 31 -10.55 31.97 6.32
CA SER A 31 -11.39 31.27 5.35
C SER A 31 -12.20 32.29 4.53
N SER A 32 -11.70 32.62 3.34
CA SER A 32 -12.55 33.19 2.30
C SER A 32 -13.33 32.04 1.68
N GLN A 33 -14.65 32.00 1.89
CA GLN A 33 -15.56 31.14 1.13
C GLN A 33 -15.38 31.42 -0.36
N VAL A 34 -14.75 30.49 -1.07
CA VAL A 34 -14.71 30.42 -2.53
C VAL A 34 -15.81 29.43 -2.94
N ALA A 35 -16.65 29.81 -3.91
CA ALA A 35 -17.74 29.00 -4.44
C ALA A 35 -17.26 27.60 -4.85
N ALA A 36 -18.01 26.56 -4.48
CA ALA A 36 -17.68 25.15 -4.71
C ALA A 36 -18.01 24.76 -6.15
N ALA A 37 -17.13 25.11 -7.09
CA ALA A 37 -17.26 24.68 -8.48
C ALA A 37 -17.42 23.15 -8.54
N PRO A 38 -18.34 22.63 -9.38
CA PRO A 38 -18.55 21.20 -9.56
C PRO A 38 -17.24 20.42 -9.75
N SER A 39 -17.03 19.39 -8.92
CA SER A 39 -15.83 18.56 -8.89
C SER A 39 -16.07 17.23 -9.58
N LEU A 40 -15.17 16.80 -10.47
CA LEU A 40 -15.26 15.49 -11.12
C LEU A 40 -15.15 14.39 -10.07
N ARG A 41 -16.16 13.50 -10.00
CA ARG A 41 -16.16 12.31 -9.14
C ARG A 41 -15.62 11.10 -9.87
N VAL A 42 -16.18 10.81 -11.03
CA VAL A 42 -15.79 9.65 -11.83
C VAL A 42 -15.92 9.94 -13.30
N GLN A 43 -15.04 9.33 -14.09
CA GLN A 43 -15.08 9.37 -15.54
C GLN A 43 -14.72 8.00 -16.12
N VAL A 44 -15.52 7.51 -17.06
CA VAL A 44 -15.28 6.22 -17.72
C VAL A 44 -15.70 6.25 -19.19
N ASP A 45 -14.91 5.59 -20.03
CA ASP A 45 -15.26 5.27 -21.41
C ASP A 45 -15.76 3.82 -21.49
N GLN A 46 -17.07 3.61 -21.67
CA GLN A 46 -17.63 2.25 -21.73
C GLN A 46 -18.82 2.14 -22.69
N HIS A 47 -19.06 0.94 -23.22
CA HIS A 47 -20.32 0.60 -23.90
C HIS A 47 -21.46 0.64 -22.90
N GLY A 48 -22.39 1.59 -23.00
CA GLY A 48 -23.48 1.73 -22.03
C GLY A 48 -23.95 3.17 -21.85
N ASP A 49 -24.63 3.46 -20.74
CA ASP A 49 -25.16 4.78 -20.40
C ASP A 49 -25.27 4.90 -18.86
N PHE A 50 -25.90 5.97 -18.38
CA PHE A 50 -26.25 6.14 -16.98
C PHE A 50 -27.76 6.04 -16.71
N LEU A 51 -28.09 5.64 -15.48
CA LEU A 51 -29.42 5.66 -14.91
C LEU A 51 -29.44 6.65 -13.74
N MET A 52 -30.56 7.37 -13.60
CA MET A 52 -30.78 8.29 -12.50
C MET A 52 -32.17 8.04 -11.91
N VAL A 53 -32.21 7.57 -10.66
CA VAL A 53 -33.44 7.25 -9.95
C VAL A 53 -33.40 7.87 -8.56
N GLY A 54 -34.52 8.29 -8.02
CA GLY A 54 -34.55 8.98 -6.75
C GLY A 54 -35.96 9.42 -6.42
N ASN A 55 -36.14 10.05 -5.27
CA ASN A 55 -37.43 10.55 -4.83
C ASN A 55 -37.26 11.65 -3.77
N THR A 56 -38.31 12.44 -3.57
CA THR A 56 -38.39 13.42 -2.49
C THR A 56 -38.81 12.77 -1.18
N PHE A 57 -38.41 13.34 -0.05
CA PHE A 57 -38.93 13.01 1.28
C PHE A 57 -40.17 13.84 1.64
N GLY A 58 -40.44 14.92 0.91
CA GLY A 58 -41.49 15.88 1.21
C GLY A 58 -42.66 15.89 0.22
N PHE A 59 -43.79 16.44 0.64
CA PHE A 59 -44.90 16.86 -0.22
C PHE A 59 -45.30 18.28 0.12
N ASP A 60 -45.25 19.17 -0.86
CA ASP A 60 -45.81 20.53 -0.79
C ASP A 60 -47.34 20.47 -0.99
N CYS A 61 -48.10 21.03 -0.05
CA CYS A 61 -49.55 21.07 -0.11
C CYS A 61 -50.13 22.28 -0.87
N SER A 62 -49.30 23.08 -1.54
CA SER A 62 -49.76 24.14 -2.42
C SER A 62 -50.74 23.60 -3.48
N ASN A 63 -51.71 24.42 -3.87
CA ASN A 63 -52.71 24.01 -4.86
C ASN A 63 -52.13 23.77 -6.27
N SER A 64 -50.88 24.21 -6.50
CA SER A 64 -50.11 24.00 -7.73
C SER A 64 -49.48 22.62 -7.81
N THR A 65 -49.22 21.98 -6.66
CA THR A 65 -48.52 20.69 -6.60
C THR A 65 -49.40 19.55 -7.10
N PRO A 66 -48.99 18.83 -8.16
CA PRO A 66 -49.75 17.71 -8.67
C PRO A 66 -49.88 16.58 -7.62
N ASN A 67 -51.09 16.05 -7.47
CA ASN A 67 -51.28 14.85 -6.66
C ASN A 67 -50.43 13.68 -7.20
N PRO A 68 -49.87 12.81 -6.33
CA PRO A 68 -49.12 11.65 -6.76
C PRO A 68 -50.03 10.66 -7.51
N VAL A 69 -49.43 9.90 -8.43
CA VAL A 69 -50.06 8.77 -9.12
C VAL A 69 -50.33 7.63 -8.12
N VAL A 70 -49.38 7.37 -7.22
CA VAL A 70 -49.51 6.42 -6.10
C VAL A 70 -49.01 7.09 -4.82
N GLY A 71 -49.87 7.18 -3.82
CA GLY A 71 -49.60 7.84 -2.56
C GLY A 71 -50.87 8.50 -2.03
N THR A 72 -51.02 8.59 -0.71
CA THR A 72 -52.15 9.31 -0.09
C THR A 72 -51.63 10.52 0.66
N VAL A 73 -52.07 11.71 0.25
CA VAL A 73 -51.80 12.96 0.95
C VAL A 73 -52.97 13.27 1.89
N SER A 74 -52.66 13.63 3.13
CA SER A 74 -53.64 14.09 4.10
C SER A 74 -54.39 15.33 3.61
N ALA A 75 -55.70 15.38 3.82
CA ALA A 75 -56.50 16.59 3.56
C ALA A 75 -56.19 17.75 4.54
N VAL A 76 -55.41 17.47 5.59
CA VAL A 76 -54.94 18.45 6.58
C VAL A 76 -53.42 18.57 6.42
N CYS A 77 -52.98 19.73 5.93
CA CYS A 77 -51.58 20.08 5.63
C CYS A 77 -50.98 21.08 6.63
N GLY A 78 -51.50 21.13 7.85
CA GLY A 78 -50.99 22.07 8.86
C GLY A 78 -51.41 23.51 8.63
N THR A 79 -50.72 24.45 9.29
CA THR A 79 -51.10 25.87 9.36
C THR A 79 -50.31 26.81 8.46
N SER A 80 -49.26 26.32 7.78
CA SER A 80 -48.25 27.15 7.11
C SER A 80 -48.04 26.68 5.65
N GLN A 81 -49.07 26.83 4.80
CA GLN A 81 -49.06 26.36 3.40
C GLN A 81 -48.82 27.52 2.40
N GLY A 82 -48.06 28.52 2.82
CA GLY A 82 -47.93 29.79 2.13
C GLY A 82 -46.58 29.99 1.43
N ASP A 83 -45.63 29.10 1.71
CA ASP A 83 -44.31 28.98 1.11
C ASP A 83 -44.37 28.07 -0.13
N THR A 84 -43.21 27.80 -0.72
CA THR A 84 -43.02 26.94 -1.89
C THR A 84 -42.32 25.60 -1.58
N SER A 85 -41.92 25.40 -0.33
CA SER A 85 -41.26 24.17 0.14
C SER A 85 -42.26 23.09 0.60
N PRO A 86 -41.81 21.84 0.86
CA PRO A 86 -42.67 20.78 1.35
C PRO A 86 -43.32 21.08 2.71
N ASP A 87 -44.54 20.57 2.92
CA ASP A 87 -45.31 20.71 4.17
C ASP A 87 -45.38 19.41 4.99
N LEU A 88 -45.30 18.27 4.30
CA LEU A 88 -45.55 16.93 4.84
C LEU A 88 -44.42 15.97 4.50
N PHE A 89 -44.08 15.06 5.40
CA PHE A 89 -43.15 13.97 5.13
C PHE A 89 -43.83 12.76 4.51
N TRP A 90 -43.17 12.15 3.52
CA TRP A 90 -43.55 10.86 2.97
C TRP A 90 -43.04 9.71 3.84
N ARG A 91 -43.92 8.75 4.08
CA ARG A 91 -43.55 7.40 4.51
C ARG A 91 -43.97 6.39 3.46
N SER A 92 -43.00 5.81 2.79
CA SER A 92 -43.20 4.68 1.89
C SER A 92 -43.54 3.39 2.65
N GLN A 93 -44.28 2.52 1.99
CA GLN A 93 -44.86 1.29 2.51
C GLN A 93 -45.84 1.47 3.68
N ASP A 94 -46.61 2.56 3.63
CA ASP A 94 -47.60 2.92 4.64
C ASP A 94 -48.98 3.13 4.00
N PRO A 95 -50.06 2.44 4.46
CA PRO A 95 -50.08 1.39 5.49
C PRO A 95 -49.70 -0.01 4.98
N ASN A 96 -49.34 -0.17 3.71
CA ASN A 96 -48.97 -1.46 3.13
C ASN A 96 -47.78 -1.33 2.16
N ALA A 97 -47.19 -2.47 1.79
CA ALA A 97 -45.97 -2.54 0.98
C ALA A 97 -46.02 -1.85 -0.39
N THR A 98 -47.22 -1.49 -0.89
CA THR A 98 -47.42 -0.89 -2.22
C THR A 98 -48.00 0.52 -2.16
N SER A 99 -48.03 1.16 -0.98
CA SER A 99 -48.55 2.52 -0.81
C SER A 99 -47.55 3.43 -0.09
N ALA A 100 -47.73 4.74 -0.24
CA ALA A 100 -47.06 5.77 0.55
C ALA A 100 -48.11 6.69 1.18
N SER A 101 -47.80 7.27 2.33
CA SER A 101 -48.66 8.29 2.95
C SER A 101 -47.85 9.53 3.32
N ALA A 102 -48.44 10.71 3.15
CA ALA A 102 -47.91 11.99 3.59
C ALA A 102 -48.93 12.66 4.51
N ASN A 103 -48.54 12.91 5.76
CA ASN A 103 -49.41 13.51 6.76
C ASN A 103 -48.60 14.07 7.95
N LEU A 104 -49.26 14.87 8.80
CA LEU A 104 -48.60 15.58 9.91
C LEU A 104 -48.05 14.69 11.03
N THR A 105 -48.45 13.41 11.11
CA THR A 105 -47.96 12.51 12.16
C THR A 105 -46.61 11.90 11.82
N ILE A 106 -46.19 11.95 10.56
CA ILE A 106 -44.87 11.48 10.12
C ILE A 106 -43.89 12.63 10.34
N ASP A 107 -42.82 12.40 11.09
CA ASP A 107 -41.73 13.36 11.27
C ASP A 107 -40.51 13.01 10.39
N ALA A 108 -39.49 13.87 10.43
CA ALA A 108 -38.27 13.71 9.63
C ALA A 108 -37.57 12.36 9.90
N SER A 109 -37.57 11.86 11.14
CA SER A 109 -36.93 10.58 11.49
C SER A 109 -37.68 9.36 10.93
N GLU A 110 -38.97 9.53 10.62
CA GLU A 110 -39.81 8.51 10.01
C GLU A 110 -39.89 8.62 8.48
N ALA A 111 -39.32 9.68 7.90
CA ALA A 111 -39.36 9.96 6.49
C ALA A 111 -38.57 8.90 5.71
N ARG A 112 -39.20 8.38 4.65
CA ARG A 112 -38.59 7.41 3.74
C ARG A 112 -39.35 7.32 2.43
N SER A 113 -38.65 7.32 1.32
CA SER A 113 -39.23 7.19 -0.02
C SER A 113 -38.52 6.11 -0.82
N THR A 114 -39.21 5.52 -1.80
CA THR A 114 -38.72 4.40 -2.61
C THR A 114 -38.71 4.79 -4.07
N ALA A 115 -37.66 4.39 -4.80
CA ALA A 115 -37.55 4.50 -6.24
C ALA A 115 -37.13 3.15 -6.85
N ARG A 116 -37.62 2.87 -8.06
CA ARG A 116 -37.27 1.66 -8.80
C ARG A 116 -36.05 1.90 -9.69
N LEU A 117 -34.98 1.15 -9.45
CA LEU A 117 -33.88 0.96 -10.39
C LEU A 117 -34.21 -0.17 -11.37
N THR A 118 -34.11 0.11 -12.67
CA THR A 118 -34.23 -0.90 -13.74
C THR A 118 -32.96 -0.88 -14.58
N VAL A 119 -32.02 -1.76 -14.24
CA VAL A 119 -30.81 -1.99 -15.02
C VAL A 119 -31.17 -2.76 -16.29
N PRO A 120 -30.70 -2.35 -17.49
CA PRO A 120 -30.96 -3.08 -18.72
C PRO A 120 -30.53 -4.55 -18.65
N ASN A 121 -31.27 -5.43 -19.32
CA ASN A 121 -30.95 -6.85 -19.32
C ASN A 121 -29.59 -7.13 -19.96
N GLY A 122 -28.74 -7.89 -19.28
CA GLY A 122 -27.37 -8.18 -19.73
C GLY A 122 -26.38 -7.04 -19.51
N ALA A 123 -26.79 -5.95 -18.86
CA ALA A 123 -25.87 -4.90 -18.45
C ALA A 123 -25.20 -5.24 -17.12
N VAL A 124 -23.95 -4.83 -16.99
CA VAL A 124 -23.14 -4.93 -15.78
C VAL A 124 -23.07 -3.55 -15.15
N VAL A 125 -23.38 -3.42 -13.86
CA VAL A 125 -23.20 -2.14 -13.15
C VAL A 125 -21.70 -1.93 -12.95
N THR A 126 -21.17 -0.79 -13.39
CA THR A 126 -19.75 -0.46 -13.19
C THR A 126 -19.56 0.49 -12.02
N HIS A 127 -20.49 1.43 -11.81
CA HIS A 127 -20.44 2.39 -10.70
C HIS A 127 -21.86 2.71 -10.22
N ALA A 128 -22.04 2.91 -8.92
CA ALA A 128 -23.30 3.41 -8.37
C ALA A 128 -23.07 4.33 -7.16
N PHE A 129 -23.58 5.56 -7.24
CA PHE A 129 -23.43 6.58 -6.18
C PHE A 129 -24.78 7.01 -5.63
N LEU A 130 -24.94 6.92 -4.32
CA LEU A 130 -26.12 7.40 -3.61
C LEU A 130 -25.90 8.80 -3.08
N TYR A 131 -26.74 9.74 -3.48
CA TYR A 131 -26.82 11.10 -2.99
C TYR A 131 -28.02 11.27 -2.06
N TRP A 132 -27.84 11.98 -0.95
CA TRP A 132 -28.94 12.47 -0.11
C TRP A 132 -28.66 13.90 0.34
N ALA A 133 -29.71 14.70 0.45
CA ALA A 133 -29.57 16.15 0.63
C ALA A 133 -30.74 16.74 1.40
N GLY A 134 -30.48 17.83 2.11
CA GLY A 134 -31.48 18.58 2.86
C GLY A 134 -30.88 19.74 3.66
N GLU A 135 -31.66 20.31 4.57
CA GLU A 135 -31.17 21.30 5.53
C GLU A 135 -30.80 20.63 6.87
N HIS A 136 -29.52 20.59 7.19
CA HIS A 136 -28.96 20.18 8.48
C HIS A 136 -27.61 20.86 8.74
N SER A 137 -27.43 21.44 9.92
CA SER A 137 -26.17 22.11 10.26
C SER A 137 -25.04 21.08 10.37
N GLY A 138 -23.97 21.27 9.60
CA GLY A 138 -22.86 20.31 9.51
C GLY A 138 -23.07 19.17 8.51
N GLY A 139 -24.26 19.06 7.92
CA GLY A 139 -24.63 17.97 7.03
C GLY A 139 -24.86 16.63 7.73
N ASP A 140 -25.30 15.64 6.98
CA ASP A 140 -25.55 14.28 7.47
C ASP A 140 -24.65 13.28 6.76
N ASN A 141 -23.75 12.64 7.49
CA ASN A 141 -22.78 11.70 6.94
C ASN A 141 -23.31 10.27 6.82
N THR A 142 -24.54 9.98 7.26
CA THR A 142 -25.09 8.62 7.19
C THR A 142 -26.48 8.60 6.56
N ALA A 143 -26.82 7.51 5.88
CA ALA A 143 -28.19 7.23 5.47
C ALA A 143 -28.45 5.72 5.56
N THR A 144 -29.71 5.31 5.61
CA THR A 144 -30.08 3.89 5.49
C THR A 144 -30.58 3.61 4.08
N LEU A 145 -29.90 2.72 3.35
CA LEU A 145 -30.30 2.19 2.06
C LEU A 145 -30.91 0.79 2.24
N ASP A 146 -32.16 0.63 1.80
CA ASP A 146 -32.88 -0.63 1.86
C ASP A 146 -33.30 -1.11 0.47
N ARG A 147 -33.39 -2.44 0.32
CA ARG A 147 -34.20 -3.08 -0.73
C ARG A 147 -35.39 -3.78 -0.07
N PRO A 148 -36.61 -3.23 -0.14
CA PRO A 148 -37.75 -3.84 0.55
C PRO A 148 -38.22 -5.13 -0.13
N GLY A 149 -38.37 -6.23 0.63
CA GLY A 149 -38.95 -7.49 0.15
C GLY A 149 -38.19 -8.74 0.56
N SER A 150 -38.62 -9.91 0.07
CA SER A 150 -37.93 -11.19 0.27
C SER A 150 -36.61 -11.20 -0.51
N GLY A 151 -35.48 -11.44 0.16
CA GLY A 151 -34.14 -11.31 -0.46
C GLY A 151 -33.67 -9.85 -0.59
N GLY A 152 -34.27 -8.95 0.19
CA GLY A 152 -33.85 -7.57 0.32
C GLY A 152 -32.78 -7.36 1.39
N PHE A 153 -32.14 -6.20 1.39
CA PHE A 153 -31.17 -5.79 2.40
C PHE A 153 -31.60 -4.49 3.09
N SER A 154 -30.94 -4.19 4.20
CA SER A 154 -30.98 -2.91 4.90
C SER A 154 -29.57 -2.63 5.38
N ALA A 155 -28.96 -1.56 4.89
CA ALA A 155 -27.59 -1.18 5.19
C ALA A 155 -27.52 0.29 5.59
N SER A 156 -26.76 0.59 6.63
CA SER A 156 -26.29 1.95 6.86
C SER A 156 -25.18 2.23 5.86
N VAL A 157 -25.26 3.35 5.16
CA VAL A 157 -24.25 3.79 4.22
C VAL A 157 -23.65 5.09 4.73
N THR A 158 -22.32 5.16 4.71
CA THR A 158 -21.55 6.32 5.14
C THR A 158 -21.14 7.14 3.93
N ALA A 159 -21.25 8.46 4.03
CA ALA A 159 -20.87 9.36 2.96
C ALA A 159 -19.35 9.37 2.77
N ALA A 160 -18.89 9.14 1.55
CA ALA A 160 -17.52 9.41 1.13
C ALA A 160 -17.24 10.92 1.08
N GLN A 161 -18.27 11.74 0.86
CA GLN A 161 -18.15 13.20 0.88
C GLN A 161 -19.45 13.85 1.36
N VAL A 162 -19.31 14.91 2.17
CA VAL A 162 -20.40 15.79 2.59
C VAL A 162 -20.09 17.22 2.14
N ALA A 163 -20.83 17.71 1.15
CA ALA A 163 -20.77 19.10 0.71
C ALA A 163 -21.76 19.94 1.53
N THR A 164 -21.37 21.15 1.92
CA THR A 164 -22.22 22.09 2.68
C THR A 164 -22.22 23.49 2.10
N ASN A 165 -23.36 24.17 2.17
CA ASN A 165 -23.53 25.58 1.79
C ASN A 165 -24.47 26.25 2.81
N GLY A 166 -23.90 26.80 3.87
CA GLY A 166 -24.68 27.25 5.03
C GLY A 166 -25.21 26.06 5.82
N ASN A 167 -26.53 25.98 6.01
CA ASN A 167 -27.17 24.82 6.65
C ASN A 167 -27.62 23.74 5.65
N TYR A 168 -27.41 23.96 4.36
CA TYR A 168 -27.81 23.01 3.32
C TYR A 168 -26.64 22.08 3.02
N TYR A 169 -26.94 20.81 2.80
CA TYR A 169 -25.93 19.82 2.51
C TYR A 169 -26.36 18.84 1.42
N GLN A 170 -25.37 18.22 0.81
CA GLN A 170 -25.51 17.02 0.02
C GLN A 170 -24.38 16.08 0.39
N SER A 171 -24.75 14.83 0.65
CA SER A 171 -23.82 13.76 0.95
C SER A 171 -23.86 12.72 -0.16
N VAL A 172 -22.74 12.05 -0.39
CA VAL A 172 -22.61 11.01 -1.41
C VAL A 172 -21.84 9.82 -0.88
N ALA A 173 -22.35 8.61 -1.14
CA ALA A 173 -21.71 7.34 -0.83
C ALA A 173 -21.52 6.50 -2.10
N ASP A 174 -20.41 5.78 -2.19
CA ASP A 174 -20.26 4.71 -3.17
C ASP A 174 -21.04 3.48 -2.69
N VAL A 175 -21.98 3.03 -3.50
CA VAL A 175 -22.82 1.86 -3.24
C VAL A 175 -22.73 0.85 -4.39
N THR A 176 -21.64 0.90 -5.16
CA THR A 176 -21.40 0.06 -6.34
C THR A 176 -21.59 -1.41 -6.03
N THR A 177 -20.91 -1.92 -5.00
CA THR A 177 -20.99 -3.33 -4.58
C THR A 177 -22.41 -3.73 -4.16
N LEU A 178 -23.11 -2.86 -3.43
CA LEU A 178 -24.51 -3.10 -3.03
C LEU A 178 -25.43 -3.23 -4.25
N VAL A 179 -25.25 -2.36 -5.25
CA VAL A 179 -26.07 -2.34 -6.47
C VAL A 179 -25.68 -3.45 -7.44
N GLN A 180 -24.39 -3.82 -7.54
CA GLN A 180 -23.94 -4.98 -8.31
C GLN A 180 -24.52 -6.28 -7.76
N THR A 181 -24.42 -6.48 -6.45
CA THR A 181 -24.94 -7.66 -5.75
C THR A 181 -26.46 -7.80 -5.89
N ASN A 182 -27.18 -6.68 -5.80
CA ASN A 182 -28.64 -6.71 -5.73
C ASN A 182 -29.35 -6.43 -7.07
N GLY A 183 -28.69 -5.74 -8.01
CA GLY A 183 -29.19 -5.43 -9.34
C GLY A 183 -30.49 -4.62 -9.36
N SER A 184 -31.31 -4.84 -10.40
CA SER A 184 -32.60 -4.16 -10.59
C SER A 184 -33.57 -4.39 -9.42
N GLY A 185 -34.26 -3.35 -8.95
CA GLY A 185 -35.14 -3.50 -7.80
C GLY A 185 -35.75 -2.19 -7.29
N LEU A 186 -36.52 -2.30 -6.20
CA LEU A 186 -36.95 -1.16 -5.41
C LEU A 186 -35.86 -0.82 -4.40
N TYR A 187 -35.36 0.40 -4.43
CA TYR A 187 -34.43 0.94 -3.45
C TYR A 187 -35.15 2.01 -2.64
N ARG A 188 -34.98 1.98 -1.32
CA ARG A 188 -35.59 2.92 -0.37
C ARG A 188 -34.49 3.56 0.45
N VAL A 189 -34.61 4.87 0.66
CA VAL A 189 -33.72 5.60 1.56
C VAL A 189 -34.51 6.10 2.76
N SER A 190 -33.88 6.06 3.94
CA SER A 190 -34.41 6.56 5.21
C SER A 190 -33.26 6.97 6.13
N GLY A 191 -33.58 7.48 7.33
CA GLY A 191 -32.56 7.83 8.32
C GLY A 191 -31.76 9.11 7.99
N VAL A 192 -32.24 9.90 7.02
CA VAL A 192 -31.59 11.15 6.61
C VAL A 192 -31.97 12.28 7.56
N ALA A 193 -30.99 12.97 8.13
CA ALA A 193 -31.18 14.11 9.01
C ALA A 193 -31.55 15.37 8.22
N MET A 194 -32.75 15.89 8.44
CA MET A 194 -33.24 17.09 7.76
C MET A 194 -34.11 17.94 8.70
N LYS A 195 -34.25 19.22 8.38
CA LYS A 195 -35.17 20.13 9.08
C LYS A 195 -36.62 19.65 8.98
N ASP A 196 -37.38 19.85 10.06
CA ASP A 196 -38.80 19.51 10.10
C ASP A 196 -39.61 20.51 9.27
N PHE A 197 -40.20 20.01 8.17
CA PHE A 197 -41.04 20.77 7.25
C PHE A 197 -42.38 21.18 7.86
N ARG A 198 -42.88 20.43 8.85
CA ARG A 198 -44.29 20.53 9.27
C ARG A 198 -44.57 21.86 9.97
N ASN A 199 -45.53 22.60 9.43
CA ASN A 199 -45.90 23.94 9.90
C ASN A 199 -44.74 24.95 9.89
N SER A 200 -43.65 24.65 9.17
CA SER A 200 -42.63 25.63 8.82
C SER A 200 -43.21 26.61 7.79
N ASN A 201 -42.67 27.82 7.73
CA ASN A 201 -43.02 28.79 6.69
C ASN A 201 -41.71 29.33 6.11
N ASP A 202 -41.07 28.54 5.27
CA ASP A 202 -39.73 28.78 4.73
C ASP A 202 -39.69 28.32 3.26
N ASP A 203 -39.19 29.16 2.37
CA ASP A 203 -39.29 28.99 0.91
C ASP A 203 -38.10 28.22 0.31
N VAL A 204 -37.21 27.65 1.14
CA VAL A 204 -35.93 27.05 0.71
C VAL A 204 -35.63 25.68 1.35
N ASN A 205 -36.62 25.00 1.93
CA ASN A 205 -36.44 23.67 2.54
C ASN A 205 -36.68 22.52 1.56
N PHE A 206 -35.73 21.58 1.46
CA PHE A 206 -35.88 20.32 0.72
C PHE A 206 -35.46 19.12 1.57
N GLY A 207 -35.88 17.94 1.11
CA GLY A 207 -35.29 16.67 1.49
C GLY A 207 -35.40 15.69 0.34
N ALA A 208 -34.29 15.13 -0.13
CA ALA A 208 -34.28 14.27 -1.30
C ALA A 208 -33.14 13.25 -1.28
N TRP A 209 -33.25 12.26 -2.17
CA TRP A 209 -32.15 11.37 -2.50
C TRP A 209 -32.18 10.95 -3.97
N THR A 210 -31.01 10.67 -4.53
CA THR A 210 -30.81 10.21 -5.90
C THR A 210 -29.73 9.15 -5.96
N LEU A 211 -29.98 8.04 -6.65
CA LEU A 211 -29.01 7.01 -7.02
C LEU A 211 -28.64 7.17 -8.50
N VAL A 212 -27.36 7.45 -8.76
CA VAL A 212 -26.77 7.52 -10.10
C VAL A 212 -26.03 6.22 -10.36
N VAL A 213 -26.33 5.54 -11.47
CA VAL A 213 -25.72 4.24 -11.82
C VAL A 213 -25.13 4.31 -13.22
N PHE A 214 -23.84 4.03 -13.36
CA PHE A 214 -23.22 3.77 -14.65
C PHE A 214 -23.24 2.27 -14.92
N TYR A 215 -23.60 1.88 -16.13
CA TYR A 215 -23.63 0.47 -16.52
C TYR A 215 -22.93 0.24 -17.86
N ARG A 216 -22.35 -0.95 -17.99
CA ARG A 216 -21.76 -1.47 -19.22
C ARG A 216 -22.71 -2.47 -19.89
N LEU A 217 -23.04 -2.26 -21.16
CA LEU A 217 -23.84 -3.15 -22.00
C LEU A 217 -23.27 -3.17 -23.41
N ALA A 218 -22.68 -4.31 -23.82
CA ALA A 218 -21.97 -4.45 -25.09
C ALA A 218 -22.79 -4.09 -26.35
N SER A 219 -24.12 -4.23 -26.31
CA SER A 219 -24.99 -3.87 -27.43
C SER A 219 -25.23 -2.36 -27.58
N GLU A 220 -24.85 -1.55 -26.59
CA GLU A 220 -25.00 -0.10 -26.63
C GLU A 220 -23.73 0.58 -27.16
N PRO A 221 -23.84 1.80 -27.73
CA PRO A 221 -22.68 2.56 -28.16
C PRO A 221 -21.75 2.88 -26.98
N PRO A 222 -20.44 3.00 -27.20
CA PRO A 222 -19.53 3.48 -26.18
C PRO A 222 -19.75 4.97 -25.94
N ARG A 223 -19.64 5.36 -24.67
CA ARG A 223 -19.81 6.73 -24.19
C ARG A 223 -18.72 7.08 -23.21
N ASN A 224 -18.31 8.35 -23.26
CA ASN A 224 -17.68 8.99 -22.13
C ASN A 224 -18.78 9.39 -21.15
N LEU A 225 -18.77 8.77 -19.97
CA LEU A 225 -19.65 9.06 -18.84
C LEU A 225 -18.83 9.78 -17.79
N ALA A 226 -19.28 10.95 -17.36
CA ALA A 226 -18.63 11.70 -16.28
C ALA A 226 -19.68 12.24 -15.30
N LEU A 227 -19.41 12.08 -14.01
CA LEU A 227 -20.24 12.55 -12.91
C LEU A 227 -19.47 13.62 -12.14
N PHE A 228 -20.13 14.76 -11.91
CA PHE A 228 -19.58 15.89 -11.18
C PHE A 228 -20.44 16.20 -9.97
N ASP A 229 -19.83 16.24 -8.79
CA ASP A 229 -20.48 16.64 -7.54
C ASP A 229 -20.52 18.16 -7.41
N GLY A 230 -21.52 18.70 -6.74
CA GLY A 230 -21.63 20.13 -6.41
C GLY A 230 -22.52 20.39 -5.21
N LEU A 231 -22.61 21.66 -4.81
CA LEU A 231 -23.69 22.19 -3.95
C LEU A 231 -23.73 23.72 -4.06
N ASP A 232 -23.84 24.21 -5.29
CA ASP A 232 -23.75 25.64 -5.57
C ASP A 232 -25.10 26.34 -5.42
N LEU A 233 -25.16 27.34 -4.55
CA LEU A 233 -26.31 28.24 -4.40
C LEU A 233 -26.46 29.15 -5.62
N VAL A 234 -27.64 29.15 -6.22
CA VAL A 234 -28.05 30.07 -7.27
C VAL A 234 -29.22 30.91 -6.79
N SER A 235 -29.10 32.23 -6.89
CA SER A 235 -30.17 33.15 -6.51
C SER A 235 -30.10 34.46 -7.29
N ASN A 236 -31.01 35.40 -7.00
CA ASN A 236 -31.04 36.70 -7.67
C ASN A 236 -29.73 37.48 -7.46
N ASN A 237 -29.04 37.78 -8.57
CA ASN A 237 -27.69 38.38 -8.61
C ASN A 237 -26.55 37.46 -8.12
N ASN A 238 -26.80 36.17 -7.94
CA ASN A 238 -25.80 35.17 -7.60
C ASN A 238 -25.86 33.98 -8.59
N PRO A 239 -25.40 34.14 -9.85
CA PRO A 239 -25.31 33.03 -10.78
C PRO A 239 -24.15 32.09 -10.45
N SER A 240 -24.33 30.79 -10.63
CA SER A 240 -23.21 29.82 -10.62
C SER A 240 -22.73 29.52 -12.05
N SER A 241 -21.43 29.26 -12.22
CA SER A 241 -20.83 28.85 -13.48
C SER A 241 -19.69 27.89 -13.23
N ALA A 242 -19.53 26.91 -14.13
CA ALA A 242 -18.47 25.93 -14.07
C ALA A 242 -18.07 25.48 -15.48
N THR A 243 -16.92 24.82 -15.60
CA THR A 243 -16.49 24.17 -16.83
C THR A 243 -16.46 22.66 -16.58
N LEU A 244 -17.28 21.92 -17.31
CA LEU A 244 -17.24 20.46 -17.32
C LEU A 244 -16.22 20.03 -18.39
N SER A 245 -15.20 19.28 -17.98
CA SER A 245 -14.12 18.78 -18.84
C SER A 245 -13.91 17.28 -18.66
N GLY A 246 -13.14 16.67 -19.56
CA GLY A 246 -12.80 15.25 -19.48
C GLY A 246 -13.37 14.42 -20.63
N PHE A 247 -14.26 14.97 -21.45
CA PHE A 247 -14.80 14.29 -22.63
C PHE A 247 -14.07 14.68 -23.91
N LEU A 248 -14.27 13.93 -25.00
CA LEU A 248 -13.93 14.32 -26.35
C LEU A 248 -15.15 14.10 -27.25
N VAL A 249 -15.66 15.18 -27.85
CA VAL A 249 -16.81 15.10 -28.75
C VAL A 249 -16.32 14.64 -30.14
N PRO A 250 -16.83 13.52 -30.67
CA PRO A 250 -16.47 13.04 -32.01
C PRO A 250 -16.77 14.06 -33.11
N ASN A 251 -16.05 14.00 -34.23
CA ASN A 251 -16.24 14.93 -35.34
C ASN A 251 -17.64 14.86 -35.99
N ALA A 252 -18.31 13.71 -35.92
CA ALA A 252 -19.67 13.50 -36.39
C ALA A 252 -20.31 12.26 -35.74
N GLY A 253 -21.63 12.10 -35.90
CA GLY A 253 -22.34 10.87 -35.53
C GLY A 253 -22.55 10.64 -34.04
N PHE A 254 -22.24 11.62 -33.20
CA PHE A 254 -22.42 11.56 -31.75
C PHE A 254 -23.83 11.95 -31.30
N ASP A 255 -24.19 11.50 -30.10
CA ASP A 255 -25.28 12.06 -29.31
C ASP A 255 -24.71 12.44 -27.94
N ALA A 256 -25.33 13.43 -27.29
CA ALA A 256 -24.87 13.95 -26.01
C ALA A 256 -26.04 14.31 -25.09
N LYS A 257 -25.92 13.97 -23.81
CA LYS A 257 -26.94 14.19 -22.78
C LYS A 257 -26.30 14.80 -21.53
N LEU A 258 -27.08 15.60 -20.82
CA LEU A 258 -26.74 16.14 -19.51
C LEU A 258 -27.80 15.70 -18.49
N GLY A 259 -27.40 14.94 -17.48
CA GLY A 259 -28.16 14.75 -16.25
C GLY A 259 -27.92 15.91 -15.29
N VAL A 260 -28.97 16.37 -14.63
CA VAL A 260 -28.94 17.47 -13.66
C VAL A 260 -29.69 17.04 -12.41
N ILE A 261 -29.03 17.23 -11.26
CA ILE A 261 -29.64 17.11 -9.93
C ILE A 261 -29.62 18.51 -9.31
N ALA A 262 -30.78 19.02 -8.93
CA ALA A 262 -30.89 20.28 -8.21
C ALA A 262 -31.96 20.24 -7.13
N TYR A 263 -31.80 21.10 -6.12
CA TYR A 263 -32.67 21.19 -4.95
C TYR A 263 -33.20 22.61 -4.77
N GLU A 264 -34.41 22.76 -4.22
CA GLU A 264 -35.23 23.99 -4.21
C GLU A 264 -35.50 24.60 -5.58
N GLY A 265 -35.65 23.80 -6.64
CA GLY A 265 -36.14 24.33 -7.92
C GLY A 265 -37.65 24.48 -7.89
N ASP A 266 -38.17 25.71 -7.90
CA ASP A 266 -39.60 25.96 -7.69
C ASP A 266 -40.44 25.90 -8.98
N GLY A 267 -41.37 24.94 -9.03
CA GLY A 267 -42.28 24.80 -10.17
C GLY A 267 -43.28 25.95 -10.38
N SER A 268 -43.41 26.83 -9.38
CA SER A 268 -44.36 27.96 -9.39
C SER A 268 -43.71 29.33 -9.58
N ILE A 269 -42.38 29.42 -9.52
CA ILE A 269 -41.60 30.65 -9.65
C ILE A 269 -40.84 30.60 -10.97
N ASP A 270 -41.11 31.55 -11.86
CA ASP A 270 -40.35 31.69 -13.10
C ASP A 270 -39.11 32.58 -12.89
N GLY A 271 -38.14 32.48 -13.79
CA GLY A 271 -37.02 33.41 -13.93
C GLY A 271 -35.63 32.80 -13.73
N ASP A 272 -35.55 31.50 -13.53
CA ASP A 272 -34.35 30.68 -13.50
C ASP A 272 -34.03 30.10 -14.89
N SER A 273 -32.78 29.65 -15.09
CA SER A 273 -32.29 29.06 -16.33
C SER A 273 -30.99 28.30 -16.14
N LEU A 274 -30.81 27.23 -16.91
CA LEU A 274 -29.53 26.58 -17.12
C LEU A 274 -29.01 26.85 -18.53
N LEU A 275 -27.76 27.29 -18.66
CA LEU A 275 -27.06 27.48 -19.92
C LEU A 275 -25.97 26.43 -20.07
N PHE A 276 -25.76 25.92 -21.28
CA PHE A 276 -24.72 24.94 -21.60
C PHE A 276 -24.17 25.17 -23.02
N GLY A 277 -22.84 25.20 -23.16
CA GLY A 277 -22.16 25.33 -24.45
C GLY A 277 -20.70 25.76 -24.33
N LEU A 278 -20.12 26.25 -25.42
CA LEU A 278 -18.76 26.81 -25.42
C LEU A 278 -18.75 28.25 -24.92
N ALA A 279 -17.74 28.58 -24.10
CA ALA A 279 -17.52 29.94 -23.63
C ALA A 279 -17.30 30.95 -24.78
N PRO A 280 -17.77 32.21 -24.67
CA PRO A 280 -18.62 32.73 -23.61
C PRO A 280 -20.11 32.40 -23.84
N LEU A 281 -20.79 31.94 -22.80
CA LEU A 281 -22.23 31.63 -22.84
C LEU A 281 -23.09 32.90 -23.02
N ALA A 282 -24.14 32.77 -23.84
CA ALA A 282 -25.14 33.80 -24.13
C ALA A 282 -26.57 33.27 -23.93
N ASN A 283 -27.57 34.17 -23.95
CA ASN A 283 -28.98 33.77 -23.76
C ASN A 283 -29.51 32.76 -24.79
N SER A 284 -28.88 32.63 -25.96
CA SER A 284 -29.18 31.59 -26.96
C SER A 284 -28.82 30.18 -26.47
N ASP A 285 -27.97 30.08 -25.46
CA ASP A 285 -27.43 28.83 -24.93
C ASP A 285 -28.24 28.35 -23.70
N ARG A 286 -29.37 28.99 -23.39
CA ARG A 286 -30.33 28.50 -22.37
C ARG A 286 -30.94 27.19 -22.83
N LEU A 287 -30.87 26.17 -22.00
CA LEU A 287 -31.49 24.87 -22.22
C LEU A 287 -33.00 24.95 -22.00
N SER A 288 -33.74 24.14 -22.76
CA SER A 288 -35.18 23.95 -22.59
C SER A 288 -35.66 22.73 -23.37
N ASP A 289 -36.76 22.13 -22.92
CA ASP A 289 -37.43 21.04 -23.60
C ASP A 289 -38.94 21.02 -23.32
N GLY A 290 -39.59 19.85 -23.45
CA GLY A 290 -41.03 19.68 -23.26
C GLY A 290 -41.52 19.74 -21.80
N VAL A 291 -40.62 19.60 -20.82
CA VAL A 291 -40.92 19.69 -19.38
C VAL A 291 -40.21 20.88 -18.75
N ASN A 292 -38.95 21.11 -19.11
CA ASN A 292 -38.08 22.14 -18.55
C ASN A 292 -38.20 23.42 -19.40
N ALA A 293 -38.94 24.41 -18.92
CA ALA A 293 -39.16 25.66 -19.65
C ALA A 293 -37.88 26.50 -19.69
N VAL A 294 -37.71 27.31 -20.73
CA VAL A 294 -36.47 28.08 -20.93
C VAL A 294 -36.21 29.10 -19.82
N ASP A 295 -37.27 29.61 -19.21
CA ASP A 295 -37.31 30.55 -18.09
C ASP A 295 -37.88 29.96 -16.81
N ASN A 296 -38.00 28.63 -16.76
CA ASN A 296 -38.33 27.87 -15.56
C ASN A 296 -37.79 26.44 -15.72
N PHE A 297 -36.45 26.33 -15.67
CA PHE A 297 -35.75 25.08 -15.95
C PHE A 297 -35.77 24.16 -14.74
N PHE A 298 -35.55 24.71 -13.54
CA PHE A 298 -35.57 24.03 -12.26
C PHE A 298 -36.97 24.13 -11.66
N ASN A 299 -37.83 23.20 -12.02
CA ASN A 299 -39.27 23.32 -11.80
C ASN A 299 -39.85 22.15 -10.99
N SER A 300 -39.05 21.55 -10.11
CA SER A 300 -39.42 20.41 -9.27
C SER A 300 -39.89 19.19 -10.09
N SER A 301 -39.17 18.84 -11.16
CA SER A 301 -39.57 17.76 -12.06
C SER A 301 -38.60 16.58 -12.11
N ARG A 302 -39.08 15.51 -12.74
CA ARG A 302 -38.25 14.35 -13.08
C ARG A 302 -38.54 13.98 -14.52
N SER A 303 -37.68 14.40 -15.42
CA SER A 303 -37.88 14.21 -16.86
C SER A 303 -36.69 13.54 -17.54
N ARG A 304 -36.97 12.89 -18.67
CA ARG A 304 -35.95 12.34 -19.57
C ARG A 304 -36.26 12.78 -20.99
N LEU A 305 -35.34 13.55 -21.55
CA LEU A 305 -35.35 14.07 -22.92
C LEU A 305 -36.68 14.78 -23.25
N GLY A 306 -37.11 15.68 -22.36
CA GLY A 306 -38.34 16.45 -22.50
C GLY A 306 -39.64 15.68 -22.26
N THR A 307 -39.58 14.51 -21.62
CA THR A 307 -40.77 13.74 -21.22
C THR A 307 -40.75 13.47 -19.72
N ALA A 308 -41.86 13.77 -19.03
CA ALA A 308 -42.02 13.48 -17.61
C ALA A 308 -41.91 11.97 -17.32
N VAL A 309 -41.20 11.61 -16.25
CA VAL A 309 -40.92 10.23 -15.84
C VAL A 309 -41.73 9.88 -14.60
N SER A 310 -42.64 8.92 -14.74
CA SER A 310 -43.40 8.32 -13.63
C SER A 310 -43.23 6.81 -13.65
N VAL A 311 -42.54 6.25 -12.65
CA VAL A 311 -42.16 4.83 -12.64
C VAL A 311 -43.06 4.03 -11.71
N ALA A 312 -43.66 2.96 -12.25
CA ALA A 312 -44.52 2.08 -11.47
C ALA A 312 -43.74 1.37 -10.35
N GLY A 313 -44.17 1.57 -9.12
CA GLY A 313 -43.54 1.01 -7.92
C GLY A 313 -42.70 2.00 -7.12
N ASP A 314 -42.46 3.20 -7.63
CA ASP A 314 -41.97 4.31 -6.80
C ASP A 314 -43.01 4.62 -5.71
N LEU A 315 -42.56 4.96 -4.50
CA LEU A 315 -43.41 5.25 -3.35
C LEU A 315 -42.89 6.50 -2.61
N PRO A 316 -43.54 7.67 -2.76
CA PRO A 316 -44.67 7.93 -3.65
C PRO A 316 -44.29 7.80 -5.14
N GLN A 317 -45.27 7.47 -5.99
CA GLN A 317 -45.11 7.60 -7.44
C GLN A 317 -45.62 8.98 -7.86
N THR A 318 -44.72 9.88 -8.24
CA THR A 318 -45.07 11.23 -8.72
C THR A 318 -45.46 11.20 -10.20
N THR A 319 -45.97 12.31 -10.74
CA THR A 319 -46.26 12.44 -12.18
C THR A 319 -45.00 12.71 -13.02
N GLY A 320 -43.91 13.18 -12.39
CA GLY A 320 -42.65 13.56 -13.01
C GLY A 320 -42.68 14.91 -13.75
N GLY A 321 -43.82 15.59 -13.79
CA GLY A 321 -43.94 16.92 -14.40
C GLY A 321 -43.65 18.06 -13.43
N ASN A 322 -43.80 19.29 -13.92
CA ASN A 322 -43.65 20.53 -13.14
C ASN A 322 -44.33 20.44 -11.76
N GLY A 323 -43.59 20.75 -10.69
CA GLY A 323 -44.05 20.82 -9.30
C GLY A 323 -44.19 19.47 -8.60
N SER A 324 -43.98 18.34 -9.29
CA SER A 324 -44.40 17.03 -8.76
C SER A 324 -43.43 16.39 -7.78
N LEU A 325 -42.20 16.89 -7.66
CA LEU A 325 -41.18 16.39 -6.73
C LEU A 325 -40.88 17.32 -5.55
N SER A 326 -41.64 18.40 -5.37
CA SER A 326 -41.57 19.29 -4.18
C SER A 326 -40.13 19.72 -3.84
N GLY A 327 -39.55 20.58 -4.69
CA GLY A 327 -38.22 21.17 -4.52
C GLY A 327 -37.08 20.36 -5.13
N VAL A 328 -37.32 19.34 -5.96
CA VAL A 328 -36.24 18.49 -6.51
C VAL A 328 -36.36 18.36 -8.02
N ASP A 329 -35.26 18.63 -8.71
CA ASP A 329 -35.11 18.41 -10.14
C ASP A 329 -34.15 17.24 -10.41
N MET A 330 -34.64 16.28 -11.19
CA MET A 330 -33.90 15.11 -11.65
C MET A 330 -34.13 14.95 -13.14
N ASP A 331 -33.42 15.76 -13.92
CA ASP A 331 -33.69 15.94 -15.34
C ASP A 331 -32.53 15.50 -16.22
N ILE A 332 -32.86 14.77 -17.29
CA ILE A 332 -31.90 14.39 -18.33
C ILE A 332 -32.28 15.11 -19.61
N VAL A 333 -31.43 16.01 -20.10
CA VAL A 333 -31.69 16.84 -21.28
C VAL A 333 -30.76 16.52 -22.44
N ASP A 334 -31.24 16.70 -23.67
CA ASP A 334 -30.45 16.53 -24.89
C ASP A 334 -29.55 17.77 -25.12
N ILE A 335 -28.24 17.56 -25.11
CA ILE A 335 -27.24 18.61 -25.37
C ILE A 335 -26.48 18.38 -26.69
N THR A 336 -26.93 17.44 -27.54
CA THR A 336 -26.26 17.09 -28.81
C THR A 336 -26.03 18.31 -29.69
N ASN A 337 -27.01 19.23 -29.76
CA ASN A 337 -26.89 20.45 -30.57
C ASN A 337 -26.14 21.59 -29.86
N ARG A 338 -25.60 21.35 -28.66
CA ARG A 338 -24.86 22.33 -27.84
C ARG A 338 -23.37 22.04 -27.76
N VAL A 339 -22.95 20.87 -28.23
CA VAL A 339 -21.55 20.49 -28.39
C VAL A 339 -21.17 20.41 -29.86
N THR A 340 -19.87 20.50 -30.14
CA THR A 340 -19.32 20.43 -31.50
C THR A 340 -18.13 19.49 -31.57
N GLY A 341 -17.88 18.90 -32.74
CA GLY A 341 -16.78 17.95 -32.91
C GLY A 341 -15.41 18.53 -32.56
N GLY A 342 -14.60 17.74 -31.85
CA GLY A 342 -13.29 18.11 -31.32
C GLY A 342 -13.33 18.89 -30.00
N GLN A 343 -14.51 19.14 -29.44
CA GLN A 343 -14.67 19.82 -28.16
C GLN A 343 -14.29 18.89 -26.99
N THR A 344 -13.51 19.41 -26.04
CA THR A 344 -13.04 18.64 -24.87
C THR A 344 -13.57 19.13 -23.51
N SER A 345 -14.31 20.23 -23.53
CA SER A 345 -14.96 20.81 -22.36
C SER A 345 -16.16 21.66 -22.77
N ALA A 346 -17.08 21.92 -21.85
CA ALA A 346 -18.21 22.81 -22.02
C ALA A 346 -18.44 23.61 -20.75
N ASP A 347 -18.84 24.86 -20.90
CA ASP A 347 -19.23 25.70 -19.78
C ASP A 347 -20.72 25.49 -19.45
N ILE A 348 -21.01 25.52 -18.17
CA ILE A 348 -22.35 25.62 -17.63
C ILE A 348 -22.53 26.93 -16.89
N ARG A 349 -23.75 27.46 -16.93
CA ARG A 349 -24.13 28.62 -16.13
C ARG A 349 -25.58 28.54 -15.71
N ALA A 350 -25.82 28.56 -14.42
CA ALA A 350 -27.15 28.64 -13.84
C ALA A 350 -27.42 30.07 -13.37
N THR A 351 -28.63 30.55 -13.59
CA THR A 351 -29.04 31.92 -13.23
C THR A 351 -30.44 31.92 -12.66
N SER A 352 -30.75 32.92 -11.83
CA SER A 352 -32.10 33.19 -11.36
C SER A 352 -32.36 34.70 -11.24
N THR A 353 -33.63 35.08 -11.42
CA THR A 353 -34.14 36.45 -11.16
C THR A 353 -35.25 36.49 -10.12
N GLY A 354 -35.75 35.33 -9.66
CA GLY A 354 -36.89 35.21 -8.76
C GLY A 354 -36.74 34.06 -7.74
N ASP A 355 -36.06 32.98 -8.12
CA ASP A 355 -35.92 31.74 -7.37
C ASP A 355 -34.55 31.59 -6.65
N THR A 356 -34.47 30.71 -5.66
CA THR A 356 -33.26 30.31 -4.92
C THR A 356 -33.14 28.79 -4.88
N TYR A 357 -32.13 28.22 -5.55
CA TYR A 357 -31.93 26.77 -5.64
C TYR A 357 -30.44 26.38 -5.53
N TYR A 358 -30.19 25.08 -5.38
CA TYR A 358 -28.86 24.50 -5.22
C TYR A 358 -28.57 23.48 -6.33
N LEU A 359 -27.39 23.57 -6.95
CA LEU A 359 -26.92 22.61 -7.94
C LEU A 359 -26.19 21.46 -7.25
N GLY A 360 -26.79 20.26 -7.27
CA GLY A 360 -26.27 19.08 -6.58
C GLY A 360 -25.29 18.25 -7.40
N ALA A 361 -25.61 17.93 -8.66
CA ALA A 361 -24.70 17.17 -9.52
C ALA A 361 -24.98 17.35 -11.01
N PHE A 362 -23.97 17.07 -11.82
CA PHE A 362 -24.06 17.01 -13.28
C PHE A 362 -23.52 15.69 -13.81
N ILE A 363 -24.20 15.12 -14.82
CA ILE A 363 -23.76 13.88 -15.48
C ILE A 363 -23.67 14.13 -16.98
N THR A 364 -22.49 14.01 -17.57
CA THR A 364 -22.35 14.04 -19.03
C THR A 364 -22.31 12.63 -19.59
N SER A 365 -23.12 12.38 -20.61
CA SER A 365 -23.06 11.16 -21.43
C SER A 365 -22.85 11.57 -22.87
N ILE A 366 -21.65 11.36 -23.41
CA ILE A 366 -21.29 11.75 -24.78
C ILE A 366 -20.81 10.51 -25.51
N SER A 367 -21.43 10.18 -26.66
CA SER A 367 -20.95 9.06 -27.48
C SER A 367 -19.49 9.26 -27.85
N THR A 368 -18.65 8.26 -27.60
CA THR A 368 -17.23 8.27 -28.00
C THR A 368 -17.07 7.41 -29.25
N PHE A 369 -16.11 7.75 -30.11
CA PHE A 369 -15.78 6.98 -31.31
C PHE A 369 -14.28 6.73 -31.28
N LYS A 370 -13.88 5.47 -31.08
CA LYS A 370 -12.48 5.07 -31.10
C LYS A 370 -12.31 3.71 -31.79
N PRO A 371 -11.21 3.51 -32.53
CA PRO A 371 -10.78 2.17 -32.89
C PRO A 371 -10.43 1.39 -31.60
N ASP A 372 -10.63 0.09 -31.64
CA ASP A 372 -10.26 -0.80 -30.53
C ASP A 372 -9.61 -2.04 -31.14
N TYR A 373 -8.41 -2.35 -30.63
CA TYR A 373 -7.54 -3.40 -31.12
C TYR A 373 -7.24 -4.46 -30.05
N SER A 374 -7.89 -4.39 -28.89
CA SER A 374 -7.69 -5.32 -27.76
C SER A 374 -7.92 -6.79 -28.13
N SER A 375 -8.70 -7.06 -29.19
CA SER A 375 -8.91 -8.42 -29.71
C SER A 375 -7.91 -8.85 -30.80
N SER A 376 -6.80 -8.12 -30.96
CA SER A 376 -5.77 -8.44 -31.94
C SER A 376 -4.78 -9.42 -31.34
N THR A 377 -4.58 -10.56 -31.98
CA THR A 377 -3.75 -11.63 -31.43
C THR A 377 -2.40 -11.75 -32.15
N LYS A 378 -1.45 -12.39 -31.49
CA LYS A 378 -0.20 -12.84 -32.09
C LYS A 378 0.04 -14.28 -31.67
N ASP A 379 0.21 -15.14 -32.67
CA ASP A 379 0.50 -16.55 -32.49
C ASP A 379 1.88 -16.86 -33.07
N VAL A 380 2.54 -17.90 -32.57
CA VAL A 380 3.80 -18.41 -33.09
C VAL A 380 3.69 -19.92 -33.31
N VAL A 381 4.32 -20.41 -34.37
CA VAL A 381 4.46 -21.84 -34.64
C VAL A 381 5.89 -22.12 -35.11
N ASP A 382 6.46 -23.22 -34.60
CA ASP A 382 7.62 -23.81 -35.23
C ASP A 382 7.22 -24.45 -36.58
N VAL A 383 7.84 -24.00 -37.68
CA VAL A 383 7.55 -24.56 -39.01
C VAL A 383 8.31 -25.86 -39.29
N ASN A 384 9.33 -26.17 -38.50
CA ASN A 384 10.11 -27.39 -38.61
C ASN A 384 9.30 -28.57 -38.06
N GLY A 385 8.62 -28.36 -36.94
CA GLY A 385 7.80 -29.30 -36.20
C GLY A 385 8.66 -30.25 -35.37
N GLY A 386 8.11 -30.72 -34.24
CA GLY A 386 8.89 -31.46 -33.24
C GLY A 386 9.15 -30.55 -32.03
N ALA A 387 10.20 -30.85 -31.29
CA ALA A 387 10.74 -29.99 -30.24
C ALA A 387 11.38 -28.74 -30.88
N LEU A 388 11.13 -27.55 -30.34
CA LEU A 388 11.73 -26.30 -30.80
C LEU A 388 13.19 -26.23 -30.36
N ARG A 389 14.12 -26.23 -31.31
CA ARG A 389 15.57 -26.22 -31.04
C ARG A 389 16.28 -25.02 -31.68
N PRO A 390 17.50 -24.67 -31.22
CA PRO A 390 18.36 -23.73 -31.91
C PRO A 390 18.57 -24.12 -33.39
N GLY A 391 18.27 -23.18 -34.29
CA GLY A 391 18.29 -23.37 -35.74
C GLY A 391 16.93 -23.61 -36.40
N ASP A 392 15.87 -23.82 -35.63
CA ASP A 392 14.51 -23.93 -36.16
C ASP A 392 13.93 -22.57 -36.58
N GLU A 393 12.96 -22.60 -37.50
CA GLU A 393 12.34 -21.41 -38.06
C GLU A 393 10.94 -21.22 -37.45
N LEU A 394 10.75 -20.10 -36.76
CA LEU A 394 9.47 -19.70 -36.18
C LEU A 394 8.68 -18.84 -37.17
N GLU A 395 7.40 -19.15 -37.39
CA GLU A 395 6.47 -18.31 -38.14
C GLU A 395 5.48 -17.62 -37.19
N TYR A 396 5.67 -16.32 -37.01
CA TYR A 396 4.73 -15.48 -36.28
C TYR A 396 3.54 -15.10 -37.17
N THR A 397 2.34 -15.15 -36.61
CA THR A 397 1.08 -14.75 -37.24
C THR A 397 0.37 -13.72 -36.37
N ILE A 398 0.31 -12.48 -36.85
CA ILE A 398 -0.37 -11.37 -36.16
C ILE A 398 -1.70 -11.10 -36.83
N VAL A 399 -2.79 -11.16 -36.07
CA VAL A 399 -4.14 -10.82 -36.52
C VAL A 399 -4.55 -9.47 -35.94
N VAL A 400 -4.39 -8.41 -36.72
CA VAL A 400 -4.80 -7.06 -36.33
C VAL A 400 -6.28 -6.86 -36.64
N ARG A 401 -7.12 -6.62 -35.63
CA ARG A 401 -8.58 -6.49 -35.78
C ARG A 401 -9.09 -5.22 -35.11
N ASN A 402 -9.81 -4.39 -35.87
CA ASN A 402 -10.51 -3.25 -35.30
C ASN A 402 -11.93 -3.65 -34.87
N THR A 403 -12.14 -3.89 -33.58
CA THR A 403 -13.44 -4.18 -32.95
C THR A 403 -14.15 -2.94 -32.42
N GLY A 404 -13.49 -1.78 -32.46
CA GLY A 404 -14.04 -0.51 -32.00
C GLY A 404 -15.21 -0.02 -32.85
N ASN A 405 -15.68 1.18 -32.53
CA ASN A 405 -16.81 1.80 -33.23
C ASN A 405 -16.40 2.93 -34.17
N ASP A 406 -15.10 3.16 -34.34
CA ASP A 406 -14.52 4.08 -35.33
C ASP A 406 -13.57 3.35 -36.28
N ALA A 407 -13.52 3.80 -37.53
CA ALA A 407 -12.47 3.37 -38.44
C ALA A 407 -11.13 3.96 -37.95
N SER A 408 -10.09 3.15 -37.98
CA SER A 408 -8.75 3.65 -37.71
C SER A 408 -8.18 4.36 -38.94
N VAL A 409 -7.28 5.30 -38.73
CA VAL A 409 -6.44 5.91 -39.75
C VAL A 409 -4.98 5.86 -39.31
N ARG A 410 -4.07 5.95 -40.28
CA ARG A 410 -2.62 5.88 -40.04
C ARG A 410 -2.20 4.62 -39.28
N THR A 411 -2.90 3.51 -39.48
CA THR A 411 -2.65 2.29 -38.72
C THR A 411 -1.32 1.64 -39.12
N VAL A 412 -0.47 1.41 -38.12
CA VAL A 412 0.85 0.80 -38.26
C VAL A 412 1.01 -0.29 -37.20
N LEU A 413 1.45 -1.46 -37.62
CA LEU A 413 1.88 -2.54 -36.75
C LEU A 413 3.40 -2.44 -36.59
N ASN A 414 3.90 -2.46 -35.36
CA ASN A 414 5.31 -2.55 -35.04
C ASN A 414 5.55 -3.81 -34.21
N ASP A 415 6.70 -4.43 -34.42
CA ASP A 415 7.09 -5.65 -33.72
C ASP A 415 8.61 -5.63 -33.55
N VAL A 416 9.09 -5.64 -32.30
CA VAL A 416 10.52 -5.69 -32.00
C VAL A 416 10.91 -7.15 -31.86
N ILE A 417 11.69 -7.65 -32.81
CA ILE A 417 12.06 -9.05 -32.89
C ILE A 417 12.97 -9.42 -31.71
N PRO A 418 12.61 -10.42 -30.89
CA PRO A 418 13.27 -10.73 -29.63
C PRO A 418 14.71 -11.15 -29.83
N ALA A 419 15.56 -10.90 -28.82
CA ALA A 419 16.90 -11.47 -28.73
C ALA A 419 16.85 -13.01 -28.81
N GLY A 420 17.98 -13.64 -29.17
CA GLY A 420 18.00 -15.09 -29.41
C GLY A 420 17.34 -15.54 -30.73
N THR A 421 16.92 -14.61 -31.59
CA THR A 421 16.45 -14.93 -32.95
C THR A 421 17.12 -14.10 -34.03
N THR A 422 17.25 -14.69 -35.22
CA THR A 422 17.74 -14.06 -36.45
C THR A 422 16.62 -13.92 -37.48
N TRP A 423 16.47 -12.73 -38.06
CA TRP A 423 15.49 -12.44 -39.10
C TRP A 423 15.65 -13.31 -40.36
N VAL A 424 14.57 -13.90 -40.88
CA VAL A 424 14.58 -14.62 -42.17
C VAL A 424 14.24 -13.66 -43.31
N PRO A 425 15.19 -13.37 -44.23
CA PRO A 425 14.97 -12.37 -45.27
C PRO A 425 13.85 -12.73 -46.26
N GLY A 426 13.00 -11.76 -46.58
CA GLY A 426 11.89 -11.89 -47.53
C GLY A 426 10.70 -12.69 -47.01
N SER A 427 10.61 -12.89 -45.69
CA SER A 427 9.54 -13.66 -45.03
C SER A 427 8.24 -12.88 -44.80
N ILE A 428 8.28 -11.54 -44.90
CA ILE A 428 7.13 -10.68 -44.61
C ILE A 428 6.00 -10.90 -45.61
N SER A 429 4.79 -11.13 -45.12
CA SER A 429 3.59 -11.16 -45.96
C SER A 429 2.35 -10.65 -45.24
N ILE A 430 1.47 -10.00 -45.99
CA ILE A 430 0.10 -9.73 -45.56
C ILE A 430 -0.78 -10.82 -46.17
N THR A 431 -1.33 -11.70 -45.33
CA THR A 431 -2.09 -12.87 -45.79
C THR A 431 -3.60 -12.64 -45.82
N THR A 432 -4.12 -11.69 -45.05
CA THR A 432 -5.52 -11.25 -45.07
C THR A 432 -5.59 -9.74 -44.96
N GLY A 433 -6.57 -9.11 -45.61
CA GLY A 433 -6.80 -7.66 -45.54
C GLY A 433 -6.28 -6.88 -46.76
N PRO A 434 -6.35 -5.54 -46.73
CA PRO A 434 -5.84 -4.68 -47.80
C PRO A 434 -4.34 -4.89 -48.05
N ASN A 435 -3.91 -4.74 -49.32
CA ASN A 435 -2.52 -4.92 -49.75
C ASN A 435 -1.96 -6.34 -49.56
N GLN A 436 -2.82 -7.37 -49.57
CA GLN A 436 -2.44 -8.79 -49.50
C GLN A 436 -1.30 -9.15 -50.49
N GLY A 437 -0.35 -9.96 -50.02
CA GLY A 437 0.79 -10.44 -50.78
C GLY A 437 2.12 -10.33 -50.02
N PRO A 438 3.21 -10.85 -50.60
CA PRO A 438 4.55 -10.72 -50.04
C PRO A 438 4.99 -9.24 -50.00
N LYS A 439 5.86 -8.92 -49.04
CA LYS A 439 6.49 -7.60 -48.87
C LYS A 439 8.00 -7.71 -48.94
N SER A 440 8.64 -6.60 -49.25
CA SER A 440 10.08 -6.44 -49.22
C SER A 440 10.52 -6.13 -47.78
N ASP A 441 11.75 -6.52 -47.44
CA ASP A 441 12.36 -6.17 -46.16
C ASP A 441 12.93 -4.74 -46.16
N ALA A 442 13.10 -4.15 -47.34
CA ALA A 442 13.76 -2.87 -47.52
C ALA A 442 12.76 -1.71 -47.49
N VAL A 443 13.25 -0.53 -47.11
CA VAL A 443 12.48 0.72 -47.25
C VAL A 443 12.40 1.10 -48.74
N ASP A 444 11.51 0.47 -49.50
CA ASP A 444 11.43 0.57 -50.96
C ASP A 444 10.05 0.95 -51.52
N GLY A 445 9.13 1.33 -50.63
CA GLY A 445 7.85 1.97 -50.96
C GLY A 445 6.65 1.03 -50.94
N ASP A 446 6.85 -0.26 -50.69
CA ASP A 446 5.76 -1.16 -50.29
C ASP A 446 5.37 -0.95 -48.82
N GLN A 447 4.48 -1.77 -48.26
CA GLN A 447 3.86 -1.50 -46.96
C GLN A 447 4.70 -1.93 -45.75
N ALA A 448 5.81 -2.64 -45.91
CA ALA A 448 6.55 -3.18 -44.78
C ALA A 448 8.06 -3.00 -44.93
N GLU A 449 8.75 -3.04 -43.81
CA GLU A 449 10.20 -3.05 -43.76
C GLU A 449 10.67 -3.72 -42.46
N PHE A 450 11.90 -4.24 -42.49
CA PHE A 450 12.60 -4.66 -41.29
C PHE A 450 13.87 -3.83 -41.11
N ASN A 451 14.02 -3.21 -39.94
CA ASN A 451 15.21 -2.45 -39.57
C ASN A 451 16.11 -3.28 -38.66
N SER A 452 17.21 -3.81 -39.20
CA SER A 452 18.15 -4.63 -38.44
C SER A 452 18.91 -3.89 -37.34
N GLY A 453 19.00 -2.55 -37.40
CA GLY A 453 19.67 -1.75 -36.36
C GLY A 453 18.83 -1.59 -35.10
N THR A 454 17.50 -1.64 -35.21
CA THR A 454 16.55 -1.54 -34.08
C THR A 454 15.78 -2.85 -33.86
N ARG A 455 16.07 -3.90 -34.64
CA ARG A 455 15.33 -5.18 -34.69
C ARG A 455 13.82 -5.01 -34.91
N THR A 456 13.37 -3.93 -35.54
CA THR A 456 11.94 -3.60 -35.64
C THR A 456 11.39 -3.96 -37.01
N LEU A 457 10.34 -4.77 -37.04
CA LEU A 457 9.42 -4.92 -38.17
C LEU A 457 8.37 -3.82 -38.08
N THR A 458 8.19 -3.08 -39.17
CA THR A 458 7.11 -2.09 -39.30
C THR A 458 6.23 -2.47 -40.49
N VAL A 459 4.92 -2.58 -40.27
CA VAL A 459 3.93 -2.90 -41.31
C VAL A 459 2.79 -1.89 -41.30
N ARG A 460 2.64 -1.17 -42.40
CA ARG A 460 1.59 -0.17 -42.60
C ARG A 460 0.34 -0.85 -43.14
N ILE A 461 -0.70 -0.95 -42.32
CA ILE A 461 -1.89 -1.77 -42.59
C ILE A 461 -3.11 -0.93 -42.95
N GLY A 462 -4.08 -1.55 -43.63
CA GLY A 462 -5.34 -0.90 -44.01
C GLY A 462 -5.37 -0.32 -45.43
N GLY A 463 -6.57 0.09 -45.86
CA GLY A 463 -6.82 0.64 -47.18
C GLY A 463 -6.10 1.98 -47.39
N GLY A 464 -5.35 2.10 -48.49
CA GLY A 464 -4.57 3.31 -48.79
C GLY A 464 -3.19 3.37 -48.15
N ALA A 465 -2.80 2.37 -47.35
CA ALA A 465 -1.45 2.26 -46.80
C ALA A 465 -0.38 2.16 -47.92
N ASN A 466 0.75 2.81 -47.70
CA ASN A 466 1.91 2.84 -48.60
C ASN A 466 3.20 2.92 -47.75
N GLY A 467 4.39 2.88 -48.36
CA GLY A 467 5.65 2.81 -47.62
C GLY A 467 6.05 3.99 -46.74
N THR A 468 5.20 5.00 -46.57
CA THR A 468 5.45 6.06 -45.57
C THR A 468 4.25 6.37 -44.67
N GLN A 469 3.05 5.86 -44.99
CA GLN A 469 1.83 6.19 -44.25
C GLN A 469 0.95 4.96 -44.03
N GLY A 470 0.53 4.75 -42.77
CA GLY A 470 -0.49 3.77 -42.41
C GLY A 470 -1.85 4.05 -43.09
N GLY A 471 -2.64 2.99 -43.28
CA GLY A 471 -3.91 3.04 -44.00
C GLY A 471 -5.12 3.24 -43.10
N ILE A 472 -6.30 2.96 -43.66
CA ILE A 472 -7.59 2.95 -42.96
C ILE A 472 -8.03 1.50 -42.72
N LEU A 473 -8.29 1.12 -41.48
CA LEU A 473 -8.92 -0.16 -41.14
C LEU A 473 -10.33 0.12 -40.57
N ASN A 474 -11.36 -0.22 -41.34
CA ASN A 474 -12.73 0.04 -40.91
C ASN A 474 -13.15 -0.89 -39.76
N VAL A 475 -14.16 -0.47 -39.00
CA VAL A 475 -14.81 -1.29 -37.96
C VAL A 475 -15.16 -2.68 -38.49
N GLY A 476 -14.77 -3.71 -37.75
CA GLY A 476 -14.98 -5.12 -38.07
C GLY A 476 -14.05 -5.68 -39.16
N GLN A 477 -13.13 -4.89 -39.71
CA GLN A 477 -12.09 -5.38 -40.61
C GLN A 477 -10.86 -5.87 -39.83
N SER A 478 -10.14 -6.80 -40.45
CA SER A 478 -8.87 -7.29 -39.95
C SER A 478 -7.82 -7.33 -41.06
N SER A 479 -6.54 -7.35 -40.64
CA SER A 479 -5.38 -7.61 -41.47
C SER A 479 -4.52 -8.65 -40.78
N THR A 480 -4.03 -9.64 -41.51
CA THR A 480 -3.15 -10.68 -40.94
C THR A 480 -1.77 -10.54 -41.54
N VAL A 481 -0.76 -10.43 -40.69
CA VAL A 481 0.65 -10.32 -41.05
C VAL A 481 1.37 -11.61 -40.63
N LYS A 482 2.25 -12.11 -41.49
CA LYS A 482 3.16 -13.21 -41.18
C LYS A 482 4.59 -12.82 -41.48
N PHE A 483 5.51 -13.28 -40.66
CA PHE A 483 6.95 -13.18 -40.88
C PHE A 483 7.65 -14.36 -40.19
N ARG A 484 8.94 -14.54 -40.47
CA ARG A 484 9.71 -15.64 -39.91
C ARG A 484 11.04 -15.20 -39.35
N VAL A 485 11.47 -15.91 -38.30
CA VAL A 485 12.78 -15.78 -37.66
C VAL A 485 13.36 -17.17 -37.43
N THR A 486 14.66 -17.27 -37.32
CA THR A 486 15.38 -18.50 -36.97
C THR A 486 15.87 -18.39 -35.53
N VAL A 487 15.71 -19.43 -34.71
CA VAL A 487 16.25 -19.47 -33.35
C VAL A 487 17.79 -19.49 -33.43
N ASP A 488 18.46 -18.61 -32.69
CA ASP A 488 19.91 -18.49 -32.69
C ASP A 488 20.56 -19.68 -31.98
N ALA A 489 21.79 -20.02 -32.38
CA ALA A 489 22.52 -21.18 -31.85
C ALA A 489 22.80 -21.14 -30.34
N SER A 490 22.68 -19.97 -29.70
CA SER A 490 22.91 -19.74 -28.28
C SER A 490 21.64 -19.41 -27.51
N ALA A 491 20.47 -19.51 -28.14
CA ALA A 491 19.20 -19.22 -27.48
C ALA A 491 18.77 -20.44 -26.65
N THR A 492 18.35 -20.19 -25.42
CA THR A 492 17.81 -21.14 -24.44
C THR A 492 16.61 -20.49 -23.73
N GLY A 493 15.79 -21.27 -23.04
CA GLY A 493 14.64 -20.76 -22.29
C GLY A 493 13.51 -20.21 -23.16
N THR A 494 12.81 -19.19 -22.65
CA THR A 494 11.60 -18.64 -23.27
C THR A 494 11.89 -17.51 -24.25
N LEU A 495 11.35 -17.59 -25.46
CA LEU A 495 11.34 -16.50 -26.43
C LEU A 495 10.02 -15.72 -26.34
N SER A 496 10.07 -14.57 -25.65
CA SER A 496 8.92 -13.67 -25.52
C SER A 496 8.87 -12.61 -26.63
N ASN A 497 7.72 -12.44 -27.28
CA ASN A 497 7.60 -11.47 -28.38
C ASN A 497 6.25 -10.74 -28.45
N GLN A 498 6.25 -9.42 -28.22
CA GLN A 498 5.06 -8.56 -28.24
C GLN A 498 5.03 -7.64 -29.47
N ALA A 499 3.91 -7.65 -30.21
CA ALA A 499 3.65 -6.63 -31.24
C ALA A 499 2.75 -5.50 -30.71
N SER A 500 2.86 -4.32 -31.31
CA SER A 500 2.07 -3.14 -30.97
C SER A 500 1.45 -2.48 -32.20
N ILE A 501 0.24 -1.96 -32.06
CA ILE A 501 -0.55 -1.37 -33.14
C ILE A 501 -0.75 0.12 -32.82
N ASP A 502 -0.12 0.99 -33.60
CA ASP A 502 -0.33 2.43 -33.55
C ASP A 502 -1.50 2.83 -34.46
N PHE A 503 -2.42 3.65 -33.95
CA PHE A 503 -3.58 4.09 -34.70
C PHE A 503 -4.12 5.45 -34.23
N GLU A 504 -4.92 6.07 -35.08
CA GLU A 504 -5.74 7.24 -34.75
C GLU A 504 -7.19 6.95 -35.16
N GLY A 505 -8.18 7.61 -34.55
CA GLY A 505 -9.58 7.49 -34.96
C GLY A 505 -9.95 8.41 -36.11
N GLN A 506 -10.69 7.93 -37.10
CA GLN A 506 -11.21 8.75 -38.20
C GLN A 506 -12.15 9.87 -37.71
N GLN A 507 -12.91 9.64 -36.64
CA GLN A 507 -13.77 10.64 -36.01
C GLN A 507 -13.04 11.54 -35.00
N GLY A 508 -11.71 11.47 -34.93
CA GLY A 508 -10.89 12.40 -34.15
C GLY A 508 -10.41 11.88 -32.80
N ALA A 509 -10.53 10.56 -32.54
CA ALA A 509 -9.83 9.96 -31.40
C ALA A 509 -8.31 10.22 -31.53
N PRO A 510 -7.63 10.57 -30.41
CA PRO A 510 -6.20 10.85 -30.42
C PRO A 510 -5.38 9.62 -30.86
N PRO A 511 -4.11 9.81 -31.26
CA PRO A 511 -3.19 8.70 -31.47
C PRO A 511 -3.10 7.82 -30.22
N ALA A 512 -3.15 6.50 -30.41
CA ALA A 512 -3.01 5.50 -29.36
C ALA A 512 -2.23 4.29 -29.88
N THR A 513 -1.70 3.51 -28.95
CA THR A 513 -0.98 2.26 -29.21
C THR A 513 -1.64 1.14 -28.43
N GLN A 514 -1.84 -0.02 -29.07
CA GLN A 514 -2.41 -1.20 -28.42
C GLN A 514 -1.49 -2.42 -28.65
N PRO A 515 -0.98 -3.07 -27.59
CA PRO A 515 -0.31 -4.36 -27.71
C PRO A 515 -1.26 -5.47 -28.19
N THR A 516 -0.71 -6.46 -28.89
CA THR A 516 -1.41 -7.70 -29.23
C THR A 516 -1.58 -8.61 -28.00
N ASP A 517 -2.51 -9.55 -28.08
CA ASP A 517 -2.67 -10.62 -27.10
C ASP A 517 -1.96 -11.90 -27.60
N GLY A 518 -1.00 -12.40 -26.83
CA GLY A 518 -0.23 -13.60 -27.14
C GLY A 518 -0.76 -14.90 -26.53
N SER A 519 -1.79 -14.84 -25.68
CA SER A 519 -2.27 -15.98 -24.92
C SER A 519 -3.76 -16.29 -25.20
N ALA A 520 -4.26 -17.38 -24.60
CA ALA A 520 -5.69 -17.70 -24.64
C ALA A 520 -6.49 -16.91 -23.58
N ASP A 521 -5.80 -16.39 -22.56
CA ASP A 521 -6.38 -15.59 -21.50
C ASP A 521 -6.54 -14.15 -21.99
N PRO A 522 -7.73 -13.55 -21.84
CA PRO A 522 -7.98 -12.22 -22.40
C PRO A 522 -7.02 -11.18 -21.81
N GLY A 523 -6.21 -10.54 -22.65
CA GLY A 523 -5.34 -9.47 -22.19
C GLY A 523 -4.43 -8.85 -23.23
N SER A 524 -3.23 -8.50 -22.82
CA SER A 524 -2.21 -7.82 -23.63
C SER A 524 -0.82 -8.39 -23.32
N GLN A 525 -0.77 -9.70 -23.13
CA GLN A 525 0.42 -10.46 -22.80
C GLN A 525 1.27 -10.72 -24.04
N PRO A 526 2.60 -10.84 -23.89
CA PRO A 526 3.48 -11.27 -24.96
C PRO A 526 3.13 -12.66 -25.51
N THR A 527 3.60 -12.94 -26.72
CA THR A 527 3.55 -14.30 -27.28
C THR A 527 4.83 -15.02 -26.89
N ASP A 528 4.72 -15.99 -25.99
CA ASP A 528 5.83 -16.78 -25.49
C ASP A 528 5.91 -18.13 -26.20
N ILE A 529 7.13 -18.61 -26.41
CA ILE A 529 7.41 -19.97 -26.87
C ILE A 529 8.72 -20.47 -26.27
N ASN A 530 8.69 -21.66 -25.71
CA ASN A 530 9.81 -22.24 -24.97
C ASN A 530 10.71 -23.04 -25.92
N ILE A 531 12.03 -22.85 -25.81
CA ILE A 531 13.02 -23.65 -26.52
C ILE A 531 13.26 -24.93 -25.71
N ASP A 532 13.12 -26.08 -26.36
CA ASP A 532 13.45 -27.37 -25.77
C ASP A 532 14.97 -27.55 -25.62
N ASP A 533 15.39 -28.07 -24.47
CA ASP A 533 16.79 -28.42 -24.25
C ASP A 533 17.19 -29.62 -25.13
N CYS A 534 16.27 -30.56 -25.31
CA CYS A 534 16.51 -31.83 -25.98
C CYS A 534 15.34 -32.33 -26.83
N GLU A 535 15.67 -33.21 -27.78
CA GLU A 535 14.70 -34.05 -28.50
C GLU A 535 14.98 -35.53 -28.25
N THR A 536 16.25 -35.88 -27.97
CA THR A 536 16.70 -37.21 -27.61
C THR A 536 17.81 -37.15 -26.57
N ASP A 537 18.07 -38.23 -25.84
CA ASP A 537 19.19 -38.37 -24.89
C ASP A 537 20.57 -37.98 -25.46
N ASN A 538 20.78 -38.08 -26.78
CA ASN A 538 22.06 -37.70 -27.38
C ASN A 538 22.31 -36.19 -27.39
N ASP A 539 21.25 -35.41 -27.17
CA ASP A 539 21.31 -33.96 -27.09
C ASP A 539 21.73 -33.49 -25.71
N CYS A 540 21.65 -34.37 -24.72
CA CYS A 540 21.90 -34.04 -23.33
C CYS A 540 23.35 -34.34 -22.90
N SER A 541 23.74 -33.69 -21.80
CA SER A 541 25.08 -33.79 -21.26
C SER A 541 25.29 -35.14 -20.55
N THR A 542 26.51 -35.41 -20.10
CA THR A 542 26.76 -36.60 -19.26
C THR A 542 26.25 -36.46 -17.83
N ALA A 543 25.94 -35.24 -17.37
CA ALA A 543 25.36 -35.00 -16.04
C ALA A 543 23.85 -35.25 -16.04
N THR A 544 23.16 -34.81 -17.09
CA THR A 544 21.72 -35.00 -17.31
C THR A 544 21.46 -35.86 -18.56
N PRO A 545 21.84 -37.14 -18.59
CA PRO A 545 21.90 -37.92 -19.83
C PRO A 545 20.55 -38.28 -20.45
N ALA A 546 19.43 -38.06 -19.76
CA ALA A 546 18.10 -38.42 -20.24
C ALA A 546 17.36 -37.19 -20.75
N CYS A 547 16.65 -37.32 -21.87
CA CYS A 547 15.73 -36.28 -22.32
C CYS A 547 14.31 -36.58 -21.81
N ASP A 548 13.79 -35.75 -20.90
CA ASP A 548 12.38 -35.84 -20.53
C ASP A 548 11.52 -35.23 -21.63
N THR A 549 10.63 -36.05 -22.20
CA THR A 549 9.70 -35.65 -23.26
C THR A 549 8.26 -35.60 -22.77
N SER A 550 8.06 -35.71 -21.46
CA SER A 550 6.76 -35.62 -20.79
C SER A 550 6.41 -34.20 -20.34
N THR A 551 7.41 -33.31 -20.25
CA THR A 551 7.29 -31.87 -19.99
C THR A 551 7.24 -31.07 -21.30
N ASP A 552 6.72 -29.84 -21.24
CA ASP A 552 6.76 -28.88 -22.34
C ASP A 552 7.22 -27.52 -21.76
N PRO A 553 8.49 -27.12 -21.95
CA PRO A 553 9.48 -27.70 -22.87
C PRO A 553 10.10 -29.03 -22.36
N ASN A 554 10.67 -29.81 -23.27
CA ASN A 554 11.49 -30.97 -22.96
C ASN A 554 12.79 -30.52 -22.30
N THR A 555 13.14 -31.15 -21.19
CA THR A 555 14.32 -30.81 -20.40
C THR A 555 15.31 -31.98 -20.35
N CYS A 556 16.60 -31.67 -20.26
CA CYS A 556 17.60 -32.68 -19.98
C CYS A 556 17.62 -32.95 -18.48
N VAL A 557 17.30 -34.17 -18.10
CA VAL A 557 17.20 -34.63 -16.71
C VAL A 557 18.20 -35.75 -16.42
N GLU A 558 18.45 -36.03 -15.15
CA GLU A 558 19.39 -37.08 -14.77
C GLU A 558 18.91 -38.46 -15.19
N CYS A 559 17.61 -38.72 -15.06
CA CYS A 559 17.03 -40.01 -15.40
C CYS A 559 15.55 -39.91 -15.79
N THR A 560 15.12 -40.85 -16.62
CA THR A 560 13.68 -41.15 -16.83
C THR A 560 13.33 -42.59 -16.42
N ASP A 561 14.36 -43.40 -16.12
CA ASP A 561 14.28 -44.71 -15.50
C ASP A 561 15.63 -45.12 -14.88
N ASP A 562 15.64 -46.20 -14.08
CA ASP A 562 16.84 -46.69 -13.37
C ASP A 562 18.05 -47.00 -14.27
N SER A 563 17.88 -47.12 -15.59
CA SER A 563 18.98 -47.46 -16.50
C SER A 563 19.93 -46.30 -16.78
N TYR A 564 19.49 -45.07 -16.50
CA TYR A 564 20.32 -43.85 -16.53
C TYR A 564 21.12 -43.67 -15.23
N CYS A 565 20.68 -44.32 -14.15
CA CYS A 565 21.26 -44.21 -12.82
C CYS A 565 22.32 -45.28 -12.54
N SER A 566 23.42 -44.87 -11.90
CA SER A 566 24.51 -45.79 -11.54
C SER A 566 25.40 -45.20 -10.45
N GLY A 567 26.10 -46.05 -9.70
CA GLY A 567 27.00 -45.57 -8.64
C GLY A 567 26.27 -45.41 -7.31
N SER A 568 26.45 -44.25 -6.66
CA SER A 568 25.85 -43.89 -5.36
C SER A 568 24.35 -43.65 -5.46
N THR A 569 23.81 -43.28 -6.61
CA THR A 569 22.38 -43.05 -6.81
C THR A 569 21.81 -44.02 -7.86
N PRO A 570 21.51 -45.29 -7.51
CA PRO A 570 21.20 -46.33 -8.49
C PRO A 570 19.73 -46.37 -8.94
N ASN A 571 18.85 -45.55 -8.37
CA ASN A 571 17.41 -45.57 -8.68
C ASN A 571 17.01 -44.24 -9.28
N CYS A 572 16.07 -44.25 -10.22
CA CYS A 572 15.50 -43.03 -10.74
C CYS A 572 14.22 -42.69 -9.97
N GLU A 573 14.17 -41.53 -9.32
CA GLU A 573 12.91 -41.00 -8.82
C GLU A 573 12.19 -40.31 -9.98
N THR A 574 11.10 -40.90 -10.44
CA THR A 574 10.42 -40.47 -11.68
C THR A 574 9.49 -39.27 -11.48
N SER A 575 9.31 -38.80 -10.24
CA SER A 575 8.60 -37.54 -9.97
C SER A 575 9.53 -36.33 -10.07
N THR A 576 10.80 -36.49 -9.69
CA THR A 576 11.83 -35.44 -9.72
C THR A 576 12.80 -35.60 -10.89
N ASN A 577 12.78 -36.74 -11.57
CA ASN A 577 13.71 -37.14 -12.63
C ASN A 577 15.19 -37.11 -12.22
N THR A 578 15.44 -37.29 -10.92
CA THR A 578 16.78 -37.33 -10.32
C THR A 578 17.19 -38.77 -10.01
N CYS A 579 18.47 -39.05 -10.14
CA CYS A 579 18.99 -40.31 -9.65
C CYS A 579 19.09 -40.23 -8.13
N VAL A 580 18.34 -41.07 -7.42
CA VAL A 580 18.28 -41.13 -5.96
C VAL A 580 18.79 -42.46 -5.42
N CYS A 581 19.15 -42.45 -4.14
CA CYS A 581 19.61 -43.63 -3.42
C CYS A 581 18.55 -44.14 -2.44
N LEU A 582 17.76 -45.15 -2.85
CA LEU A 582 16.88 -45.88 -1.92
C LEU A 582 17.71 -46.76 -0.98
N ALA A 583 18.08 -46.22 0.19
CA ALA A 583 18.64 -46.84 1.39
C ALA A 583 19.72 -47.95 1.20
N GLY A 584 20.99 -47.48 1.07
CA GLY A 584 22.22 -48.04 1.68
C GLY A 584 23.28 -48.68 0.74
N PRO A 585 24.59 -48.77 1.13
CA PRO A 585 25.30 -48.17 2.27
C PRO A 585 26.46 -47.19 1.90
N GLY A 586 26.66 -46.16 2.72
CA GLY A 586 27.93 -45.45 2.98
C GLY A 586 28.24 -44.18 2.18
N ALA A 587 27.46 -43.87 1.15
CA ALA A 587 27.45 -42.59 0.43
C ALA A 587 26.00 -42.11 0.19
N CYS A 588 25.10 -42.65 1.02
CA CYS A 588 23.66 -42.39 1.10
C CYS A 588 23.25 -42.64 2.57
N THR A 589 24.16 -42.34 3.49
CA THR A 589 23.76 -42.26 4.90
C THR A 589 23.19 -40.87 5.01
N ASP A 590 21.99 -40.83 5.56
CA ASP A 590 21.13 -39.69 5.77
C ASP A 590 20.58 -40.02 7.16
N THR A 591 21.09 -39.31 8.16
CA THR A 591 21.11 -39.79 9.54
C THR A 591 19.84 -39.37 10.28
N ASP A 592 19.37 -38.17 10.03
CA ASP A 592 18.12 -37.49 10.43
C ASP A 592 16.94 -37.80 9.48
N ASN A 593 17.17 -38.12 8.21
CA ASN A 593 16.14 -38.43 7.18
C ASN A 593 15.37 -37.20 6.68
N ASP A 594 16.06 -36.08 6.53
CA ASP A 594 15.54 -34.80 6.06
C ASP A 594 15.40 -34.73 4.52
N GLY A 595 16.24 -35.48 3.79
CA GLY A 595 16.30 -35.48 2.33
C GLY A 595 17.69 -35.18 1.75
N LEU A 596 18.60 -34.64 2.55
CA LEU A 596 20.02 -34.55 2.24
C LEU A 596 20.75 -35.81 2.73
N SER A 597 22.06 -35.87 2.55
CA SER A 597 22.87 -36.98 3.06
C SER A 597 24.03 -36.41 3.86
N ASP A 598 24.61 -37.21 4.77
CA ASP A 598 25.68 -36.72 5.67
C ASP A 598 26.87 -36.07 4.92
N ALA A 599 27.01 -36.37 3.62
CA ALA A 599 28.06 -35.82 2.76
C ALA A 599 27.65 -34.57 1.97
N GLU A 600 26.35 -34.37 1.75
CA GLU A 600 25.75 -33.14 1.20
C GLU A 600 25.63 -32.08 2.30
N GLU A 601 25.08 -32.45 3.46
CA GLU A 601 24.99 -31.59 4.65
C GLU A 601 26.37 -31.06 5.05
N GLY A 602 27.35 -31.96 5.23
CA GLY A 602 28.73 -31.56 5.49
C GLY A 602 29.45 -30.84 4.33
N ALA A 603 28.84 -30.67 3.16
CA ALA A 603 29.36 -29.86 2.07
C ALA A 603 28.72 -28.47 1.99
N ILE A 604 27.50 -28.30 2.48
CA ILE A 604 26.80 -27.00 2.53
C ILE A 604 26.94 -26.34 3.91
N GLY A 605 27.08 -27.10 4.99
CA GLY A 605 27.33 -26.56 6.33
C GLY A 605 26.38 -27.10 7.41
N THR A 606 25.23 -27.63 7.01
CA THR A 606 24.19 -28.14 7.90
C THR A 606 24.62 -29.36 8.74
N ASP A 607 23.98 -29.60 9.89
CA ASP A 607 24.34 -30.70 10.81
C ASP A 607 23.76 -32.04 10.32
N PRO A 608 24.59 -33.04 9.97
CA PRO A 608 24.15 -34.40 9.62
C PRO A 608 23.42 -35.20 10.70
N ASN A 609 22.95 -34.58 11.77
CA ASN A 609 22.16 -35.21 12.81
C ASN A 609 20.96 -34.36 13.21
N ASP A 610 20.83 -33.18 12.63
CA ASP A 610 19.68 -32.31 12.77
C ASP A 610 18.96 -32.23 11.44
N ALA A 611 17.64 -32.28 11.46
CA ALA A 611 16.89 -32.32 10.21
C ALA A 611 16.49 -30.94 9.70
N ASP A 612 16.73 -29.89 10.47
CA ASP A 612 16.13 -28.55 10.43
C ASP A 612 17.14 -27.64 11.17
N SER A 613 18.22 -27.25 10.48
CA SER A 613 19.45 -26.76 11.11
C SER A 613 19.36 -25.33 11.64
N ASP A 614 18.45 -24.52 11.08
CA ASP A 614 18.12 -23.15 11.51
C ASP A 614 16.84 -23.08 12.35
N ASP A 615 16.16 -24.20 12.57
CA ASP A 615 14.97 -24.34 13.41
C ASP A 615 13.78 -23.47 12.96
N ASP A 616 13.67 -23.19 11.65
CA ASP A 616 12.62 -22.38 11.04
C ASP A 616 11.29 -23.15 10.82
N GLY A 617 11.35 -24.49 10.91
CA GLY A 617 10.23 -25.40 10.68
C GLY A 617 10.22 -26.10 9.32
N VAL A 618 11.23 -25.87 8.49
CA VAL A 618 11.50 -26.50 7.21
C VAL A 618 12.74 -27.38 7.36
N PRO A 619 12.65 -28.67 7.02
CA PRO A 619 13.86 -29.50 7.00
C PRO A 619 14.85 -29.05 5.92
N ASP A 620 16.17 -29.09 6.16
CA ASP A 620 17.22 -28.65 5.20
C ASP A 620 16.98 -29.22 3.79
N GLY A 621 16.68 -30.52 3.68
CA GLY A 621 16.41 -31.18 2.40
C GLY A 621 15.09 -30.83 1.72
N ALA A 622 14.22 -30.07 2.39
CA ALA A 622 12.91 -29.63 1.93
C ALA A 622 12.87 -28.16 1.51
N GLU A 623 13.91 -27.39 1.78
CA GLU A 623 14.02 -25.99 1.38
C GLU A 623 14.19 -25.77 -0.12
N PRO A 624 13.76 -24.59 -0.58
CA PRO A 624 14.12 -24.08 -1.88
C PRO A 624 15.62 -23.74 -1.99
N SER A 625 16.37 -24.59 -2.69
CA SER A 625 17.79 -24.33 -3.02
C SER A 625 18.76 -24.25 -1.82
N PRO A 626 18.76 -25.25 -0.91
CA PRO A 626 19.36 -25.20 0.45
C PRO A 626 20.88 -24.90 0.56
N GLY A 627 21.60 -24.87 -0.56
CA GLY A 627 23.03 -24.52 -0.59
C GLY A 627 23.31 -23.18 -1.25
N THR A 628 22.27 -22.34 -1.38
CA THR A 628 22.33 -20.99 -1.94
C THR A 628 22.13 -20.02 -0.79
N ASP A 629 22.66 -18.82 -0.97
CA ASP A 629 22.49 -17.65 -0.12
C ASP A 629 21.68 -16.68 -1.02
N SER A 630 20.41 -16.46 -0.68
CA SER A 630 19.41 -15.84 -1.57
C SER A 630 19.41 -14.33 -1.51
N ASP A 631 19.39 -13.76 -0.31
CA ASP A 631 19.44 -12.34 0.01
C ASP A 631 20.86 -11.77 0.05
N GLY A 632 21.88 -12.62 0.26
CA GLY A 632 23.28 -12.23 0.35
C GLY A 632 23.75 -11.87 1.75
N ASP A 633 23.07 -12.35 2.80
CA ASP A 633 23.36 -12.06 4.22
C ASP A 633 24.59 -12.80 4.78
N GLY A 634 25.00 -13.88 4.11
CA GLY A 634 26.15 -14.72 4.48
C GLY A 634 25.78 -16.10 5.01
N LEU A 635 24.50 -16.30 5.35
CA LEU A 635 23.91 -17.60 5.61
C LEU A 635 23.46 -18.21 4.27
N ILE A 636 23.28 -19.52 4.27
CA ILE A 636 22.63 -20.21 3.15
C ILE A 636 21.22 -20.53 3.60
N ASN A 637 20.29 -20.68 2.67
CA ASN A 637 18.87 -20.91 2.96
C ASN A 637 18.56 -22.05 3.96
N ALA A 638 19.51 -22.97 4.20
CA ALA A 638 19.39 -24.09 5.15
C ALA A 638 19.96 -23.85 6.53
N LEU A 639 20.50 -22.65 6.72
CA LEU A 639 21.07 -22.13 7.94
C LEU A 639 20.49 -20.73 8.21
N ASP A 640 19.42 -20.37 7.51
CA ASP A 640 18.90 -19.02 7.40
C ASP A 640 17.38 -19.07 7.60
N PRO A 641 16.89 -18.63 8.77
CA PRO A 641 15.50 -18.80 9.12
C PRO A 641 14.52 -17.89 8.33
N ASP A 642 15.00 -16.85 7.65
CA ASP A 642 14.23 -15.89 6.83
C ASP A 642 15.01 -15.57 5.54
N SER A 643 14.98 -16.50 4.57
CA SER A 643 15.87 -16.52 3.39
C SER A 643 15.70 -15.37 2.38
N ASP A 644 14.81 -14.41 2.66
CA ASP A 644 14.68 -13.18 1.90
C ASP A 644 14.57 -11.89 2.74
N ASP A 645 14.85 -11.96 4.04
CA ASP A 645 14.94 -10.85 5.00
C ASP A 645 13.67 -9.98 5.08
N ASP A 646 12.48 -10.58 4.99
CA ASP A 646 11.23 -9.84 4.91
C ASP A 646 10.45 -9.73 6.25
N GLY A 647 10.91 -10.50 7.24
CA GLY A 647 10.36 -10.62 8.58
C GLY A 647 9.49 -11.86 8.80
N LEU A 648 9.19 -12.66 7.77
CA LEU A 648 8.48 -13.93 7.87
C LEU A 648 9.42 -15.12 7.70
N PHE A 649 9.57 -15.93 8.75
CA PHE A 649 10.34 -17.17 8.62
C PHE A 649 9.84 -18.11 7.52
N ASP A 650 10.77 -18.73 6.80
CA ASP A 650 10.59 -19.68 5.68
C ASP A 650 9.47 -20.71 5.95
N GLY A 651 9.49 -21.32 7.14
CA GLY A 651 8.47 -22.25 7.60
C GLY A 651 7.05 -21.68 7.61
N THR A 652 6.89 -20.43 8.02
CA THR A 652 5.59 -19.73 8.03
C THR A 652 5.09 -19.53 6.62
N GLU A 653 5.94 -19.03 5.74
CA GLU A 653 5.65 -18.73 4.35
C GLU A 653 5.28 -19.99 3.54
N MET A 654 5.97 -21.09 3.83
CA MET A 654 5.66 -22.40 3.27
C MET A 654 4.42 -23.08 3.88
N GLY A 655 3.75 -22.43 4.84
CA GLY A 655 2.53 -22.91 5.51
C GLY A 655 2.77 -24.08 6.46
N ARG A 656 3.90 -24.08 7.19
CA ARG A 656 4.29 -25.12 8.17
C ARG A 656 3.82 -24.73 9.58
N ASP A 657 3.51 -25.74 10.39
CA ASP A 657 2.90 -25.56 11.73
C ASP A 657 3.89 -25.79 12.89
N CYS A 658 5.20 -25.68 12.63
CA CYS A 658 6.30 -25.98 13.57
C CYS A 658 6.19 -27.36 14.26
N SER A 659 5.48 -28.32 13.65
CA SER A 659 5.23 -29.63 14.28
C SER A 659 6.29 -30.67 13.97
N ASN A 660 7.30 -30.30 13.18
CA ASN A 660 8.50 -31.11 13.01
C ASN A 660 9.19 -31.28 14.37
N SER A 661 9.81 -32.44 14.57
CA SER A 661 10.47 -32.79 15.84
C SER A 661 11.96 -32.48 15.84
N ALA A 662 12.48 -32.01 14.70
CA ALA A 662 13.84 -31.48 14.59
C ALA A 662 13.84 -30.04 15.08
N THR A 663 12.97 -29.18 14.52
CA THR A 663 12.70 -27.80 14.98
C THR A 663 12.70 -27.63 16.50
N ASP A 664 13.70 -26.92 17.03
CA ASP A 664 13.81 -26.49 18.41
C ASP A 664 13.15 -25.13 18.62
N LEU A 665 11.90 -25.16 19.10
CA LEU A 665 11.12 -23.96 19.37
C LEU A 665 11.74 -23.02 20.43
N SER A 666 12.78 -23.42 21.15
CA SER A 666 13.50 -22.48 22.03
C SER A 666 14.41 -21.52 21.29
N MET A 667 14.78 -21.80 20.04
CA MET A 667 15.57 -20.88 19.20
C MET A 667 14.72 -19.71 18.68
N GLY A 668 13.39 -19.75 18.80
CA GLY A 668 12.53 -18.63 18.38
C GLY A 668 12.28 -18.53 16.88
N HIS A 669 13.04 -19.23 16.04
CA HIS A 669 12.99 -19.15 14.57
C HIS A 669 11.77 -19.79 13.89
N CYS A 670 10.86 -20.44 14.62
CA CYS A 670 9.65 -21.01 14.00
C CYS A 670 8.36 -20.38 14.52
N ARG A 671 7.60 -19.80 13.60
CA ARG A 671 6.25 -19.29 13.86
C ARG A 671 5.20 -20.16 13.16
N PRO A 672 4.28 -20.81 13.91
CA PRO A 672 3.32 -21.70 13.29
C PRO A 672 2.34 -20.96 12.38
N ASP A 673 2.26 -21.38 11.12
CA ASP A 673 1.30 -20.85 10.17
C ASP A 673 -0.17 -21.04 10.66
N ALA A 674 -0.94 -19.97 10.53
CA ALA A 674 -2.33 -19.88 10.95
C ALA A 674 -3.32 -20.21 9.82
N ASP A 675 -2.92 -20.10 8.54
CA ASP A 675 -3.69 -20.56 7.38
C ASP A 675 -2.81 -21.08 6.22
N PRO A 676 -2.67 -22.42 6.06
CA PRO A 676 -1.69 -23.01 5.13
C PRO A 676 -2.16 -22.96 3.67
N ASN A 677 -3.09 -22.07 3.35
CA ASN A 677 -3.54 -21.76 2.00
C ASN A 677 -3.09 -20.37 1.53
N THR A 678 -2.50 -19.58 2.42
CA THR A 678 -1.89 -18.28 2.14
C THR A 678 -0.39 -18.48 2.37
N THR A 679 0.32 -18.72 1.27
CA THR A 679 1.75 -19.04 1.27
C THR A 679 2.44 -18.06 0.34
N THR A 680 3.60 -17.57 0.76
CA THR A 680 4.51 -16.69 0.02
C THR A 680 5.69 -17.52 -0.50
N ASP A 681 6.58 -16.90 -1.28
CA ASP A 681 7.80 -17.55 -1.79
C ASP A 681 8.97 -17.12 -0.90
N PRO A 682 9.58 -18.02 -0.12
CA PRO A 682 10.60 -17.68 0.89
C PRO A 682 11.96 -17.27 0.31
N LEU A 683 11.98 -16.85 -0.95
CA LEU A 683 13.18 -16.37 -1.63
C LEU A 683 12.87 -15.06 -2.39
N ASP A 684 11.72 -14.47 -2.13
CA ASP A 684 11.16 -13.29 -2.78
C ASP A 684 10.33 -12.47 -1.78
N ALA A 685 11.01 -11.58 -1.05
CA ALA A 685 10.48 -10.69 -0.01
C ALA A 685 9.21 -9.86 -0.38
N ASP A 686 8.80 -9.84 -1.65
CA ASP A 686 7.55 -9.24 -2.15
C ASP A 686 6.97 -10.18 -3.22
N THR A 687 6.38 -11.29 -2.78
CA THR A 687 5.85 -12.39 -3.64
C THR A 687 4.91 -11.89 -4.75
N ASP A 688 4.25 -10.78 -4.49
CA ASP A 688 3.20 -10.18 -5.31
C ASP A 688 3.74 -9.14 -6.33
N ASP A 689 4.99 -8.67 -6.19
CA ASP A 689 5.61 -7.54 -6.88
C ASP A 689 4.84 -6.20 -6.67
N GLY A 690 4.28 -6.00 -5.48
CA GLY A 690 3.41 -4.88 -5.12
C GLY A 690 4.13 -3.65 -4.57
N GLY A 691 5.25 -3.87 -3.90
CA GLY A 691 6.12 -2.89 -3.29
C GLY A 691 5.98 -2.73 -1.78
N ALA A 692 5.30 -3.64 -1.09
CA ALA A 692 5.40 -3.89 0.35
C ALA A 692 5.96 -5.31 0.55
N SER A 693 6.73 -5.54 1.61
CA SER A 693 7.21 -6.91 1.89
C SER A 693 6.09 -7.81 2.38
N ASP A 694 6.20 -9.13 2.19
CA ASP A 694 5.17 -10.07 2.63
C ASP A 694 4.99 -9.99 4.15
N GLY A 695 6.06 -9.84 4.93
CA GLY A 695 6.02 -9.57 6.37
C GLY A 695 5.33 -8.24 6.73
N SER A 696 5.51 -7.18 5.92
CA SER A 696 4.78 -5.91 6.13
C SER A 696 3.30 -6.02 5.81
N GLU A 697 2.93 -6.91 4.88
CA GLU A 697 1.56 -7.20 4.51
C GLU A 697 0.86 -8.13 5.51
N ASP A 698 1.58 -9.09 6.09
CA ASP A 698 1.21 -9.91 7.26
C ASP A 698 1.92 -9.40 8.51
N SER A 699 1.59 -8.18 8.93
CA SER A 699 2.22 -7.50 10.09
C SER A 699 2.20 -8.26 11.41
N ASN A 700 1.41 -9.33 11.51
CA ASN A 700 1.37 -10.18 12.70
C ASN A 700 2.19 -11.45 12.52
N LEU A 701 2.80 -11.71 11.35
CA LEU A 701 3.75 -12.76 11.00
C LEU A 701 3.21 -14.19 11.08
N ASN A 702 1.91 -14.41 10.93
CA ASN A 702 1.27 -15.72 11.20
C ASN A 702 0.94 -16.53 9.95
N GLY A 703 1.34 -16.08 8.76
CA GLY A 703 1.05 -16.69 7.47
C GLY A 703 -0.41 -16.58 7.04
N ALA A 704 -1.30 -15.95 7.82
CA ALA A 704 -2.74 -15.84 7.50
C ALA A 704 -3.16 -14.41 7.23
N ILE A 705 -3.92 -14.21 6.14
CA ILE A 705 -4.52 -12.92 5.82
C ILE A 705 -5.63 -12.57 6.82
N ASP A 706 -5.31 -11.77 7.85
CA ASP A 706 -6.24 -11.37 8.90
C ASP A 706 -6.94 -10.03 8.61
N SER A 707 -7.92 -9.70 9.46
CA SER A 707 -8.70 -8.47 9.32
C SER A 707 -7.89 -7.24 9.76
N GLY A 708 -7.17 -6.63 8.84
CA GLY A 708 -6.36 -5.44 9.12
C GLY A 708 -5.11 -5.36 8.23
N GLU A 709 -4.70 -6.52 7.75
CA GLU A 709 -3.60 -6.78 6.82
C GLU A 709 -4.01 -6.67 5.35
N THR A 710 -3.00 -6.64 4.49
CA THR A 710 -3.12 -6.75 3.03
C THR A 710 -2.83 -8.20 2.58
N ASP A 711 -2.91 -8.48 1.28
CA ASP A 711 -2.80 -9.85 0.75
C ASP A 711 -1.49 -10.02 -0.03
N PRO A 712 -0.46 -10.67 0.55
CA PRO A 712 0.89 -10.76 -0.04
C PRO A 712 0.95 -11.65 -1.30
N THR A 713 -0.17 -12.22 -1.76
CA THR A 713 -0.19 -13.17 -2.88
C THR A 713 -1.00 -12.70 -4.10
N THR A 714 -1.70 -11.55 -4.02
CA THR A 714 -2.59 -11.14 -5.10
C THR A 714 -2.63 -9.64 -5.42
N GLY A 715 -2.30 -9.32 -6.67
CA GLY A 715 -2.74 -8.07 -7.29
C GLY A 715 -1.64 -7.14 -7.78
N HIS A 716 -0.36 -7.49 -7.63
CA HIS A 716 0.76 -6.58 -7.94
C HIS A 716 0.57 -5.24 -7.23
N GLY A 717 0.30 -5.35 -5.94
CA GLY A 717 0.26 -4.24 -5.02
C GLY A 717 -1.01 -3.43 -5.03
N SER A 718 -2.13 -4.08 -5.33
CA SER A 718 -3.39 -3.36 -5.58
C SER A 718 -4.00 -2.78 -4.30
N ASP A 719 -3.58 -3.30 -3.16
CA ASP A 719 -4.05 -3.02 -1.81
C ASP A 719 -2.97 -2.52 -0.85
N ASP A 720 -1.69 -2.56 -1.22
CA ASP A 720 -0.50 -2.16 -0.42
C ASP A 720 -0.51 -0.68 -0.06
N SER A 721 -1.36 0.11 -0.73
CA SER A 721 -1.70 1.44 -0.23
C SER A 721 -2.28 1.46 1.19
N GLY A 722 -2.60 0.28 1.74
CA GLY A 722 -2.97 0.01 3.12
C GLY A 722 -1.79 -0.18 4.07
N VAL A 723 -0.63 -0.65 3.59
CA VAL A 723 0.63 -0.69 4.34
C VAL A 723 1.14 0.75 4.47
N THR A 724 1.35 1.18 5.70
CA THR A 724 1.88 2.51 6.01
C THR A 724 3.28 2.32 6.53
N ASP A 725 4.22 3.08 5.97
CA ASP A 725 5.62 3.15 6.35
C ASP A 725 5.92 4.66 6.50
N THR A 726 6.16 5.09 7.72
CA THR A 726 6.09 6.49 8.14
C THR A 726 7.41 7.25 7.97
N ASP A 727 8.54 6.61 8.24
CA ASP A 727 9.90 7.14 8.08
C ASP A 727 10.55 6.74 6.73
N GLY A 728 10.07 5.69 6.08
CA GLY A 728 10.38 5.35 4.70
C GLY A 728 11.58 4.42 4.54
N ASP A 729 11.84 3.53 5.49
CA ASP A 729 13.01 2.65 5.52
C ASP A 729 12.82 1.31 4.80
N GLY A 730 11.58 0.85 4.67
CA GLY A 730 11.22 -0.42 4.02
C GLY A 730 10.35 -1.33 4.89
N LEU A 731 10.28 -1.09 6.20
CA LEU A 731 9.49 -1.85 7.15
C LEU A 731 8.16 -1.13 7.44
N GLY A 732 7.04 -1.85 7.51
CA GLY A 732 5.73 -1.22 7.73
C GLY A 732 5.45 -0.89 9.19
N ASP A 733 4.80 0.26 9.48
CA ASP A 733 4.40 0.75 10.82
C ASP A 733 3.80 -0.35 11.72
N ALA A 734 3.02 -1.24 11.12
CA ALA A 734 2.31 -2.31 11.83
C ALA A 734 3.24 -3.47 12.19
N LEU A 735 4.19 -3.82 11.31
CA LEU A 735 5.22 -4.82 11.56
C LEU A 735 6.24 -4.30 12.57
N GLU A 736 6.72 -3.06 12.41
CA GLU A 736 7.59 -2.39 13.39
C GLU A 736 6.98 -2.40 14.80
N THR A 737 5.67 -2.10 14.89
CA THR A 737 4.95 -2.19 16.18
C THR A 737 4.92 -3.62 16.74
N THR A 738 4.90 -4.64 15.89
CA THR A 738 4.91 -6.06 16.29
C THR A 738 6.29 -6.50 16.77
N LEU A 739 7.36 -6.11 16.06
CA LEU A 739 8.75 -6.42 16.40
C LEU A 739 9.21 -5.62 17.63
N GLY A 740 8.76 -4.38 17.76
CA GLY A 740 9.07 -3.49 18.88
C GLY A 740 9.86 -2.25 18.48
N SER A 741 10.24 -2.11 17.21
CA SER A 741 10.90 -0.93 16.66
C SER A 741 9.99 0.30 16.61
N ASP A 742 10.54 1.51 16.47
CA ASP A 742 9.74 2.76 16.44
C ASP A 742 9.35 3.12 14.99
N PRO A 743 8.04 3.14 14.64
CA PRO A 743 7.54 3.53 13.31
C PRO A 743 7.81 4.98 12.86
N ASN A 744 8.71 5.69 13.52
CA ASN A 744 9.09 7.05 13.18
C ASN A 744 10.60 7.25 13.22
N ASP A 745 11.36 6.19 13.49
CA ASP A 745 12.80 6.16 13.49
C ASP A 745 13.26 5.02 12.59
N ALA A 746 13.91 5.37 11.49
CA ALA A 746 14.29 4.42 10.45
C ALA A 746 15.51 3.55 10.82
N ASP A 747 15.96 3.60 12.06
CA ASP A 747 17.18 2.95 12.59
C ASP A 747 17.01 3.01 14.11
N THR A 748 16.32 2.01 14.67
CA THR A 748 15.80 2.06 16.04
C THR A 748 16.90 1.87 17.10
N ASP A 749 17.89 1.03 16.81
CA ASP A 749 19.04 0.74 17.68
C ASP A 749 20.22 1.71 17.46
N ASP A 750 20.16 2.55 16.42
CA ASP A 750 21.15 3.56 16.06
C ASP A 750 22.54 2.97 15.70
N ASP A 751 22.56 1.73 15.21
CA ASP A 751 23.76 0.95 14.90
C ASP A 751 24.39 1.34 13.53
N GLY A 752 23.59 1.98 12.67
CA GLY A 752 23.97 2.48 11.35
C GLY A 752 23.43 1.68 10.17
N VAL A 753 22.75 0.55 10.41
CA VAL A 753 21.80 -0.10 9.52
C VAL A 753 20.44 0.63 9.64
N ILE A 754 19.46 0.32 8.80
CA ILE A 754 18.09 0.86 8.94
C ILE A 754 17.17 -0.33 9.14
N ASP A 755 16.08 -0.19 9.91
CA ASP A 755 15.25 -1.34 10.31
C ASP A 755 14.80 -2.18 9.10
N GLY A 756 14.41 -1.54 7.99
CA GLY A 756 14.06 -2.23 6.74
C GLY A 756 15.22 -2.78 5.88
N GLN A 757 16.46 -2.76 6.39
CA GLN A 757 17.66 -3.35 5.77
C GLN A 757 18.40 -4.31 6.70
N GLU A 758 17.91 -4.49 7.92
CA GLU A 758 18.37 -5.48 8.87
C GLU A 758 18.24 -6.88 8.28
N ASN A 759 19.27 -7.70 8.48
CA ASN A 759 19.26 -9.09 8.06
C ASN A 759 18.51 -9.89 9.13
N ASN A 760 17.63 -10.81 8.74
CA ASN A 760 16.82 -11.61 9.65
C ASN A 760 16.10 -10.74 10.72
N PRO A 761 15.33 -9.68 10.35
CA PRO A 761 14.91 -8.61 11.26
C PRO A 761 14.00 -9.06 12.41
N SER A 762 13.47 -10.28 12.36
CA SER A 762 12.62 -10.86 13.41
C SER A 762 13.31 -11.97 14.23
N ALA A 763 14.55 -12.34 13.87
CA ALA A 763 15.36 -13.32 14.58
C ALA A 763 16.16 -12.68 15.72
N ASP A 764 16.64 -13.52 16.63
CA ASP A 764 17.50 -13.19 17.77
C ASP A 764 18.74 -14.08 17.60
N THR A 765 19.75 -13.56 16.90
CA THR A 765 20.80 -14.37 16.28
C THR A 765 21.77 -14.96 17.30
N ASP A 766 22.16 -14.18 18.30
CA ASP A 766 23.06 -14.63 19.37
C ASP A 766 22.32 -15.19 20.60
N GLY A 767 21.01 -14.96 20.70
CA GLY A 767 20.15 -15.45 21.78
C GLY A 767 20.21 -14.59 23.05
N ASP A 768 20.60 -13.32 22.97
CA ASP A 768 20.68 -12.41 24.11
C ASP A 768 19.32 -11.84 24.55
N GLY A 769 18.28 -12.02 23.73
CA GLY A 769 16.91 -11.59 23.96
C GLY A 769 16.50 -10.29 23.26
N LEU A 770 17.41 -9.65 22.53
CA LEU A 770 17.12 -8.65 21.52
C LEU A 770 16.98 -9.36 20.16
N ILE A 771 16.08 -8.85 19.32
CA ILE A 771 16.00 -9.30 17.93
C ILE A 771 16.87 -8.37 17.11
N ASN A 772 17.40 -8.83 15.97
CA ASN A 772 18.39 -8.11 15.17
C ASN A 772 18.00 -6.62 14.95
N VAL A 773 16.74 -6.33 14.58
CA VAL A 773 16.22 -4.96 14.38
C VAL A 773 16.21 -4.03 15.63
N LEU A 774 16.58 -4.56 16.80
CA LEU A 774 16.70 -3.86 18.07
C LEU A 774 18.08 -4.08 18.71
N ASP A 775 18.97 -4.78 18.02
CA ASP A 775 20.26 -5.21 18.51
C ASP A 775 21.36 -4.47 17.75
N VAL A 776 22.37 -4.02 18.48
CA VAL A 776 23.45 -3.20 17.90
C VAL A 776 24.61 -4.06 17.38
N ASP A 777 24.70 -5.32 17.77
CA ASP A 777 25.78 -6.28 17.50
C ASP A 777 25.18 -7.70 17.50
N SER A 778 24.43 -8.00 16.43
CA SER A 778 23.50 -9.14 16.34
C SER A 778 24.14 -10.52 16.53
N ASP A 779 25.44 -10.67 16.28
CA ASP A 779 26.19 -11.92 16.50
C ASP A 779 27.20 -11.85 17.66
N ASN A 780 27.19 -10.73 18.37
CA ASN A 780 27.85 -10.51 19.65
C ASN A 780 29.36 -10.77 19.60
N ASP A 781 29.96 -10.17 18.58
CA ASP A 781 31.36 -10.34 18.23
C ASP A 781 32.23 -9.11 18.60
N ALA A 782 31.55 -8.05 19.07
CA ALA A 782 32.00 -6.71 19.46
C ALA A 782 32.03 -5.66 18.33
N LEU A 783 31.68 -6.01 17.08
CA LEU A 783 31.50 -5.06 15.98
C LEU A 783 30.02 -4.79 15.75
N TYR A 784 29.64 -3.52 15.75
CA TYR A 784 28.25 -3.17 15.40
C TYR A 784 27.91 -3.48 13.94
N ASP A 785 26.69 -3.95 13.68
CA ASP A 785 26.24 -4.47 12.38
C ASP A 785 26.48 -3.45 11.25
N GLY A 786 26.21 -2.17 11.51
CA GLY A 786 26.47 -1.08 10.58
C GLY A 786 27.93 -0.95 10.18
N THR A 787 28.86 -1.25 11.09
CA THR A 787 30.32 -1.26 10.82
C THR A 787 30.68 -2.42 9.90
N GLU A 788 30.15 -3.59 10.19
CA GLU A 788 30.42 -4.84 9.50
C GLU A 788 29.93 -4.82 8.04
N ARG A 789 28.75 -4.25 7.83
CA ARG A 789 28.17 -4.03 6.50
C ARG A 789 28.83 -2.87 5.74
N GLY A 790 29.76 -2.16 6.39
CA GLY A 790 30.58 -1.11 5.80
C GLY A 790 29.88 0.25 5.66
N PHE A 791 28.97 0.57 6.57
CA PHE A 791 28.25 1.84 6.63
C PHE A 791 29.02 2.94 7.36
N ASP A 792 28.71 4.21 7.02
CA ASP A 792 29.41 5.39 7.55
C ASP A 792 28.63 6.11 8.66
N CYS A 793 27.67 5.42 9.27
CA CYS A 793 26.68 5.92 10.22
C CYS A 793 25.83 7.08 9.68
N GLU A 794 25.84 7.41 8.38
CA GLU A 794 25.04 8.53 7.83
C GLU A 794 23.68 8.08 7.28
N ALA A 795 23.21 6.90 7.70
CA ALA A 795 21.88 6.39 7.39
C ALA A 795 20.78 7.30 7.98
N MET A 796 19.54 7.04 7.58
CA MET A 796 18.38 7.82 8.06
C MET A 796 17.91 7.17 9.36
N GLY A 797 17.74 7.96 10.42
CA GLY A 797 17.46 7.43 11.77
C GLY A 797 18.67 7.66 12.68
N THR A 798 19.78 6.95 12.45
CA THR A 798 21.04 6.94 13.23
C THR A 798 21.38 8.21 14.04
N ASP A 799 21.27 8.14 15.37
CA ASP A 799 21.77 9.10 16.36
C ASP A 799 23.15 8.69 16.90
N LYS A 800 24.20 9.11 16.17
CA LYS A 800 25.62 9.00 16.56
C LYS A 800 25.98 9.55 17.96
N SER A 801 25.06 10.22 18.64
CA SER A 801 25.30 10.73 19.99
C SER A 801 25.03 9.71 21.10
N LEU A 802 24.35 8.60 20.79
CA LEU A 802 24.18 7.48 21.71
C LEU A 802 25.48 6.68 21.81
N GLY A 803 26.09 6.33 20.69
CA GLY A 803 27.40 5.65 20.67
C GLY A 803 27.39 4.33 19.91
N HIS A 804 26.20 3.82 19.60
CA HIS A 804 25.93 2.53 18.96
C HIS A 804 26.38 2.40 17.51
N CYS A 805 26.96 3.43 16.88
CA CYS A 805 27.51 3.30 15.52
C CYS A 805 28.96 3.77 15.42
N ILE A 806 29.80 2.91 14.84
CA ILE A 806 31.18 3.22 14.46
C ILE A 806 31.29 3.24 12.93
N ALA A 807 31.64 4.41 12.38
CA ALA A 807 31.73 4.55 10.94
C ALA A 807 32.90 3.74 10.37
N ASP A 808 32.59 2.86 9.42
CA ASP A 808 33.58 2.03 8.76
C ASP A 808 34.65 2.87 8.02
N ALA A 809 35.92 2.49 8.27
CA ALA A 809 37.11 3.09 7.74
C ALA A 809 37.56 2.49 6.39
N ASP A 810 37.10 1.29 6.02
CA ASP A 810 37.37 0.60 4.76
C ASP A 810 36.25 -0.38 4.33
N ASN A 811 35.23 0.17 3.65
CA ASN A 811 34.10 -0.56 3.05
C ASN A 811 34.39 -1.57 1.94
N THR A 812 35.63 -2.06 1.88
CA THR A 812 36.03 -3.20 1.07
C THR A 812 36.37 -4.43 1.89
N THR A 813 36.45 -4.29 3.21
CA THR A 813 36.47 -5.38 4.19
C THR A 813 35.14 -5.28 4.90
N THR A 814 34.28 -6.27 4.74
CA THR A 814 32.96 -6.33 5.37
C THR A 814 32.83 -7.73 5.95
N THR A 815 32.25 -7.82 7.13
CA THR A 815 31.93 -9.05 7.86
C THR A 815 30.42 -9.26 7.83
N SER A 816 29.94 -10.35 8.40
CA SER A 816 28.51 -10.69 8.42
C SER A 816 27.99 -10.48 9.85
N PRO A 817 26.96 -9.64 10.05
CA PRO A 817 26.34 -9.43 11.36
C PRO A 817 25.64 -10.62 11.98
N LEU A 818 25.60 -11.73 11.26
CA LEU A 818 24.94 -12.95 11.72
C LEU A 818 25.97 -14.05 12.04
N LEU A 819 27.26 -13.78 11.85
CA LEU A 819 28.32 -14.76 11.95
C LEU A 819 29.49 -14.20 12.74
N TRP A 820 29.50 -14.54 14.04
CA TRP A 820 30.55 -14.22 15.00
C TRP A 820 32.01 -14.39 14.49
N ASP A 821 32.23 -15.20 13.46
CA ASP A 821 33.53 -15.40 12.80
C ASP A 821 33.32 -15.62 11.28
N THR A 822 33.39 -14.53 10.51
CA THR A 822 33.10 -14.51 9.07
C THR A 822 33.98 -15.48 8.27
N ASP A 823 35.24 -15.68 8.66
CA ASP A 823 36.15 -16.59 7.96
C ASP A 823 36.20 -18.01 8.54
N GLY A 824 35.52 -18.30 9.65
CA GLY A 824 35.53 -19.61 10.29
C GLY A 824 36.90 -20.01 10.87
N GLY A 825 37.66 -19.04 11.36
CA GLY A 825 38.99 -19.15 11.92
C GLY A 825 39.10 -19.48 13.41
N THR A 826 37.99 -19.38 14.15
CA THR A 826 37.78 -19.54 15.61
C THR A 826 38.12 -18.30 16.47
N VAL A 827 38.21 -17.13 15.88
CA VAL A 827 38.38 -15.84 16.55
C VAL A 827 37.32 -14.89 16.02
N SER A 828 36.71 -14.07 16.89
CA SER A 828 35.68 -13.14 16.45
C SER A 828 36.19 -12.06 15.53
N ASP A 829 35.36 -11.56 14.63
CA ASP A 829 35.75 -10.50 13.70
C ASP A 829 36.15 -9.23 14.48
N GLY A 830 35.42 -8.88 15.54
CA GLY A 830 35.80 -7.80 16.47
C GLY A 830 37.12 -8.03 17.21
N SER A 831 37.50 -9.28 17.48
CA SER A 831 38.83 -9.61 18.03
C SER A 831 39.95 -9.51 17.00
N GLU A 832 39.64 -9.73 15.72
CA GLU A 832 40.58 -9.57 14.60
C GLU A 832 40.75 -8.10 14.19
N ASP A 833 39.67 -7.32 14.16
CA ASP A 833 39.63 -5.85 14.08
C ASP A 833 39.42 -5.23 15.47
N PHE A 834 40.37 -5.43 16.38
CA PHE A 834 40.27 -4.96 17.77
C PHE A 834 40.06 -3.44 17.95
N ASN A 835 40.17 -2.64 16.89
CA ASN A 835 39.95 -1.21 16.93
C ASN A 835 38.53 -0.80 16.47
N LEU A 836 37.74 -1.79 16.06
CA LEU A 836 36.31 -1.75 15.76
C LEU A 836 35.95 -0.73 14.68
N ASN A 837 36.72 -0.67 13.59
CA ASN A 837 36.55 0.35 12.56
C ASN A 837 36.30 -0.20 11.16
N GLY A 838 36.07 -1.50 11.01
CA GLY A 838 35.81 -2.19 9.75
C GLY A 838 37.02 -2.28 8.82
N ALA A 839 38.22 -1.86 9.23
CA ALA A 839 39.39 -1.82 8.36
C ALA A 839 40.56 -2.64 8.89
N VAL A 840 41.06 -3.57 8.07
CA VAL A 840 42.28 -4.34 8.37
C VAL A 840 43.51 -3.43 8.47
N ASP A 841 43.88 -3.08 9.70
CA ASP A 841 44.88 -2.09 10.00
C ASP A 841 46.23 -2.73 10.39
N SER A 842 47.26 -1.88 10.55
CA SER A 842 48.61 -2.38 10.83
C SER A 842 48.77 -2.88 12.27
N GLY A 843 48.44 -4.14 12.53
CA GLY A 843 48.58 -4.77 13.85
C GLY A 843 47.52 -5.83 14.11
N GLU A 844 46.42 -5.73 13.37
CA GLU A 844 45.27 -6.62 13.31
C GLU A 844 45.50 -7.81 12.38
N THR A 845 44.59 -8.77 12.48
CA THR A 845 44.40 -9.89 11.53
C THR A 845 43.23 -9.57 10.60
N ASP A 846 42.96 -10.43 9.63
CA ASP A 846 42.01 -10.14 8.55
C ASP A 846 40.74 -11.00 8.73
N PRO A 847 39.62 -10.42 9.24
CA PRO A 847 38.42 -11.18 9.60
C PRO A 847 37.72 -11.84 8.41
N THR A 848 38.09 -11.47 7.18
CA THR A 848 37.42 -11.98 5.97
C THR A 848 38.22 -13.08 5.26
N THR A 849 39.51 -13.26 5.59
CA THR A 849 40.36 -14.23 4.88
C THR A 849 41.49 -14.82 5.71
N GLY A 850 41.41 -16.13 5.95
CA GLY A 850 42.42 -16.74 6.79
C GLY A 850 42.08 -18.17 7.16
N HIS A 851 40.79 -18.48 7.41
CA HIS A 851 40.30 -19.77 7.88
C HIS A 851 41.27 -20.36 8.94
N ALA A 852 41.55 -19.60 10.00
CA ALA A 852 42.44 -19.96 11.12
C ALA A 852 43.95 -19.76 10.91
N SER A 853 44.40 -19.22 9.76
CA SER A 853 45.83 -19.25 9.40
C SER A 853 46.67 -18.15 10.05
N ASP A 854 46.03 -17.04 10.41
CA ASP A 854 46.63 -15.83 10.94
C ASP A 854 46.13 -15.45 12.33
N ASP A 855 45.00 -16.01 12.74
CA ASP A 855 44.37 -16.01 14.06
C ASP A 855 45.32 -16.43 15.18
N THR A 856 46.30 -17.29 14.85
CA THR A 856 47.37 -17.65 15.79
C THR A 856 48.24 -16.47 16.25
N ASN A 857 48.03 -15.28 15.67
CA ASN A 857 48.65 -14.02 16.07
C ASN A 857 47.75 -13.14 16.95
N VAL A 858 46.46 -13.45 17.05
CA VAL A 858 45.56 -12.89 18.06
C VAL A 858 45.91 -13.53 19.41
N THR A 859 46.03 -12.70 20.43
CA THR A 859 46.42 -13.13 21.78
C THR A 859 45.26 -12.86 22.70
N ASP A 860 44.83 -13.89 23.40
CA ASP A 860 43.85 -13.87 24.48
C ASP A 860 44.55 -14.53 25.69
N THR A 861 44.76 -13.75 26.75
CA THR A 861 45.70 -14.08 27.83
C THR A 861 45.06 -14.85 28.98
N ASP A 862 43.81 -14.57 29.31
CA ASP A 862 43.00 -15.19 30.36
C ASP A 862 42.00 -16.23 29.83
N GLY A 863 41.62 -16.16 28.56
CA GLY A 863 40.92 -17.22 27.86
C GLY A 863 39.41 -17.12 27.88
N ASP A 864 38.85 -15.92 27.95
CA ASP A 864 37.39 -15.68 28.01
C ASP A 864 36.72 -15.59 26.63
N GLY A 865 37.49 -15.31 25.57
CA GLY A 865 36.98 -15.19 24.21
C GLY A 865 37.33 -13.86 23.54
N LEU A 866 37.68 -12.83 24.32
CA LEU A 866 38.08 -11.53 23.79
C LEU A 866 39.62 -11.44 23.65
N SER A 867 40.09 -10.72 22.64
CA SER A 867 41.53 -10.54 22.48
C SER A 867 42.11 -9.46 23.40
N ASP A 868 43.38 -9.61 23.83
CA ASP A 868 44.16 -8.60 24.56
C ASP A 868 44.09 -7.19 23.89
N GLY A 869 43.90 -7.17 22.57
CA GLY A 869 43.76 -5.96 21.77
C GLY A 869 42.40 -5.30 21.96
N LEU A 870 41.34 -6.10 21.84
CA LEU A 870 39.93 -5.68 21.91
C LEU A 870 39.60 -5.23 23.32
N GLU A 871 39.97 -6.02 24.32
CA GLU A 871 39.83 -5.67 25.74
C GLU A 871 40.51 -4.32 26.07
N GLY A 872 41.66 -4.06 25.45
CA GLY A 872 42.35 -2.79 25.57
C GLY A 872 41.61 -1.60 24.94
N THR A 873 40.72 -1.85 23.98
CA THR A 873 39.86 -0.88 23.30
C THR A 873 38.58 -0.62 24.10
N ILE A 874 37.86 -1.68 24.48
CA ILE A 874 36.58 -1.59 25.21
C ILE A 874 36.77 -1.25 26.70
N GLY A 875 37.91 -1.60 27.29
CA GLY A 875 38.34 -1.10 28.61
C GLY A 875 38.53 -2.15 29.71
N THR A 876 38.29 -3.42 29.39
CA THR A 876 38.50 -4.59 30.26
C THR A 876 40.00 -4.87 30.53
N ASP A 877 40.32 -5.76 31.49
CA ASP A 877 41.71 -6.15 31.79
C ASP A 877 42.07 -7.48 31.12
N PRO A 878 43.05 -7.51 30.18
CA PRO A 878 43.57 -8.71 29.51
C PRO A 878 44.22 -9.79 30.37
N ASN A 879 43.96 -9.82 31.67
CA ASN A 879 44.44 -10.83 32.58
C ASN A 879 43.38 -11.19 33.64
N ASP A 880 42.16 -10.71 33.48
CA ASP A 880 41.02 -10.82 34.36
C ASP A 880 39.75 -11.05 33.52
N ALA A 881 39.46 -12.31 33.20
CA ALA A 881 38.32 -12.77 32.40
C ALA A 881 36.90 -12.38 32.90
N ASP A 882 36.80 -11.56 33.93
CA ASP A 882 35.59 -11.08 34.59
C ASP A 882 35.97 -9.75 35.26
N SER A 883 36.09 -8.70 34.44
CA SER A 883 36.70 -7.42 34.76
C SER A 883 35.94 -6.69 35.86
N ASP A 884 34.62 -6.83 35.86
CA ASP A 884 33.69 -6.15 36.73
C ASP A 884 33.26 -7.00 37.97
N ASP A 885 33.59 -8.30 37.99
CA ASP A 885 33.30 -9.31 39.01
C ASP A 885 31.81 -9.53 39.30
N ASP A 886 30.98 -9.51 38.28
CA ASP A 886 29.53 -9.69 38.39
C ASP A 886 29.08 -11.17 38.26
N GLY A 887 29.96 -12.02 37.74
CA GLY A 887 29.77 -13.47 37.59
C GLY A 887 29.48 -13.95 36.17
N LEU A 888 29.34 -13.04 35.20
CA LEU A 888 29.49 -13.29 33.77
C LEU A 888 30.96 -13.03 33.38
N LEU A 889 31.44 -13.61 32.27
CA LEU A 889 32.81 -13.36 31.81
C LEU A 889 32.77 -12.31 30.72
N ASP A 890 33.80 -11.48 30.56
CA ASP A 890 33.81 -10.36 29.60
C ASP A 890 33.41 -10.80 28.17
N GLY A 891 33.88 -11.98 27.73
CA GLY A 891 33.54 -12.58 26.42
C GLY A 891 32.26 -13.42 26.37
N GLU A 892 31.52 -13.53 27.48
CA GLU A 892 30.16 -14.09 27.55
C GLU A 892 29.10 -12.98 27.74
N GLU A 893 29.49 -11.70 27.81
CA GLU A 893 28.57 -10.57 27.93
C GLU A 893 27.97 -10.21 26.57
N PRO A 894 26.66 -9.95 26.49
CA PRO A 894 26.05 -9.48 25.25
C PRO A 894 26.46 -8.04 24.93
N ASN A 895 26.72 -7.80 23.65
CA ASN A 895 27.17 -6.53 23.09
C ASN A 895 28.34 -5.94 23.90
N PRO A 896 29.48 -6.64 24.04
CA PRO A 896 30.52 -6.34 25.03
C PRO A 896 31.19 -4.97 24.80
N ALA A 897 31.12 -4.43 23.58
CA ALA A 897 31.63 -3.11 23.24
C ALA A 897 30.64 -1.96 23.52
N ASP A 898 29.36 -2.27 23.76
CA ASP A 898 28.29 -1.29 23.92
C ASP A 898 28.24 -0.67 25.34
N ASP A 899 27.57 0.47 25.48
CA ASP A 899 27.26 1.17 26.76
C ASP A 899 25.74 1.28 26.85
N HIS A 900 25.08 0.14 27.11
CA HIS A 900 23.65 -0.05 26.87
C HIS A 900 22.76 0.91 27.71
N ASP A 901 23.08 1.12 28.99
CA ASP A 901 22.34 2.06 29.86
C ASP A 901 22.83 3.52 29.77
N GLY A 902 23.96 3.76 29.10
CA GLY A 902 24.57 5.06 28.88
C GLY A 902 25.23 5.69 30.11
N ASP A 903 25.67 4.89 31.09
CA ASP A 903 26.39 5.37 32.27
C ASP A 903 27.88 5.67 32.03
N GLY A 904 28.43 5.15 30.93
CA GLY A 904 29.77 5.40 30.41
C GLY A 904 30.81 4.32 30.68
N ASP A 905 30.41 3.18 31.22
CA ASP A 905 31.16 1.92 31.24
C ASP A 905 30.58 0.98 30.14
N THR A 906 31.39 0.13 29.50
CA THR A 906 30.87 -0.81 28.49
C THR A 906 30.17 -1.97 29.19
N ASN A 907 29.26 -2.70 28.52
CA ASN A 907 28.61 -3.89 29.07
C ASN A 907 29.64 -4.84 29.68
N ALA A 908 30.74 -5.11 28.94
CA ALA A 908 31.88 -5.92 29.41
C ALA A 908 32.56 -5.46 30.74
N ASN A 909 32.21 -4.27 31.24
CA ASN A 909 32.77 -3.62 32.42
C ASN A 909 31.68 -3.13 33.40
N ASP A 910 30.40 -3.34 33.10
CA ASP A 910 29.27 -2.85 33.89
C ASP A 910 28.47 -4.00 34.52
N PRO A 911 28.46 -4.12 35.86
CA PRO A 911 27.78 -5.23 36.54
C PRO A 911 26.25 -5.29 36.45
N ASP A 912 25.59 -4.45 35.67
CA ASP A 912 24.13 -4.22 35.60
C ASP A 912 23.80 -3.48 34.28
N SER A 913 24.06 -4.12 33.13
CA SER A 913 24.09 -3.49 31.80
C SER A 913 22.79 -2.81 31.37
N ASP A 914 21.62 -3.23 31.87
CA ASP A 914 20.32 -2.60 31.59
C ASP A 914 19.86 -1.58 32.67
N GLY A 915 20.62 -1.49 33.77
CA GLY A 915 20.39 -0.60 34.89
C GLY A 915 19.05 -0.83 35.61
N ASP A 916 18.56 -2.06 35.63
CA ASP A 916 17.35 -2.46 36.35
C ASP A 916 17.62 -2.79 37.84
N GLY A 917 18.88 -3.09 38.14
CA GLY A 917 19.42 -3.36 39.45
C GLY A 917 19.64 -4.83 39.78
N LEU A 918 19.33 -5.77 38.90
CA LEU A 918 19.95 -7.10 38.94
C LEU A 918 21.41 -6.98 38.50
N THR A 919 22.10 -8.09 38.32
CA THR A 919 23.49 -8.05 37.86
C THR A 919 23.59 -9.09 36.77
N ASP A 920 24.30 -8.83 35.70
CA ASP A 920 24.24 -9.60 34.45
C ASP A 920 24.47 -11.10 34.71
N GLY A 921 25.46 -11.45 35.54
CA GLY A 921 25.71 -12.82 35.99
C GLY A 921 24.54 -13.46 36.75
N LEU A 922 23.75 -12.70 37.51
CA LEU A 922 22.52 -13.19 38.15
C LEU A 922 21.41 -13.45 37.12
N GLU A 923 21.28 -12.56 36.14
CA GLU A 923 20.25 -12.59 35.10
C GLU A 923 20.47 -13.75 34.13
N ALA A 924 21.73 -13.96 33.74
CA ALA A 924 22.22 -15.14 33.03
C ALA A 924 22.20 -16.44 33.88
N GLY A 925 21.69 -16.40 35.11
CA GLY A 925 21.53 -17.56 35.99
C GLY A 925 22.85 -18.17 36.49
N ARG A 926 23.93 -17.40 36.49
CA ARG A 926 25.27 -17.86 36.92
C ARG A 926 25.39 -17.85 38.44
N ASP A 927 26.26 -18.73 38.93
CA ASP A 927 26.71 -18.68 40.32
C ASP A 927 28.10 -18.03 40.37
N CYS A 928 28.39 -17.24 41.42
CA CYS A 928 29.69 -16.55 41.60
C CYS A 928 30.87 -17.52 41.89
N SER A 929 30.86 -18.72 41.32
CA SER A 929 31.81 -19.78 41.59
C SER A 929 32.96 -19.83 40.61
N ASP A 930 32.92 -19.05 39.53
CA ASP A 930 34.08 -18.90 38.65
C ASP A 930 35.29 -18.38 39.44
N SER A 931 36.46 -18.77 38.97
CA SER A 931 37.73 -18.36 39.56
C SER A 931 38.21 -16.98 39.10
N ALA A 932 37.67 -16.46 38.00
CA ALA A 932 37.85 -15.07 37.54
C ALA A 932 37.16 -14.11 38.53
N THR A 933 35.86 -14.33 38.81
CA THR A 933 35.04 -13.52 39.72
C THR A 933 35.61 -13.32 41.14
N ASP A 934 36.19 -12.14 41.43
CA ASP A 934 36.55 -11.67 42.76
C ASP A 934 35.30 -11.19 43.53
N ASN A 935 34.61 -12.17 44.09
CA ASN A 935 33.56 -12.04 45.10
C ASN A 935 33.86 -11.05 46.26
N ALA A 936 35.11 -10.61 46.46
CA ALA A 936 35.44 -9.57 47.44
C ALA A 936 35.14 -8.13 46.95
N LYS A 937 35.05 -7.87 45.63
CA LYS A 937 34.54 -6.60 45.07
C LYS A 937 33.04 -6.45 45.35
N GLY A 938 32.30 -7.56 45.27
CA GLY A 938 30.92 -7.67 45.74
C GLY A 938 29.88 -7.21 44.74
N ASN A 939 30.21 -7.36 43.45
CA ASN A 939 29.34 -7.09 42.32
C ASN A 939 28.51 -8.36 42.02
N CYS A 940 29.10 -9.56 42.06
CA CYS A 940 28.33 -10.80 41.88
C CYS A 940 27.36 -11.16 43.03
N THR A 941 26.12 -11.50 42.64
CA THR A 941 25.11 -12.12 43.50
C THR A 941 24.80 -13.53 43.00
N PRO A 942 25.01 -14.60 43.80
CA PRO A 942 24.82 -15.96 43.31
C PRO A 942 23.34 -16.27 43.09
N ASP A 943 23.01 -16.83 41.93
CA ASP A 943 21.68 -17.31 41.64
C ASP A 943 21.22 -18.41 42.63
N GLY A 944 19.99 -18.25 43.11
CA GLY A 944 19.38 -19.04 44.16
C GLY A 944 18.69 -20.32 43.69
N ASP A 945 18.40 -20.46 42.40
CA ASP A 945 17.70 -21.64 41.85
C ASP A 945 18.40 -22.36 40.69
N SER A 946 19.64 -21.96 40.40
CA SER A 946 20.56 -22.55 39.41
C SER A 946 20.07 -22.42 37.96
N GLY A 947 19.73 -21.20 37.57
CA GLY A 947 19.27 -20.79 36.24
C GLY A 947 17.88 -21.33 35.91
N THR A 948 17.04 -21.58 36.92
CA THR A 948 15.64 -21.99 36.65
C THR A 948 14.81 -20.77 36.24
N THR A 949 15.15 -19.60 36.78
CA THR A 949 14.64 -18.31 36.35
C THR A 949 15.83 -17.47 35.88
N THR A 950 15.73 -16.94 34.68
CA THR A 950 16.66 -15.99 34.07
C THR A 950 15.87 -14.78 33.59
N THR A 951 16.56 -13.66 33.43
CA THR A 951 16.06 -12.40 32.85
C THR A 951 17.04 -11.98 31.76
N GLY A 952 16.63 -11.11 30.84
CA GLY A 952 17.50 -10.63 29.77
C GLY A 952 18.51 -9.63 30.32
N VAL A 953 19.80 -9.84 30.04
CA VAL A 953 20.90 -8.98 30.53
C VAL A 953 20.80 -7.55 30.00
N LEU A 954 20.34 -7.40 28.75
CA LEU A 954 20.09 -6.09 28.12
C LEU A 954 18.60 -5.69 28.17
N GLN A 955 17.75 -6.49 28.82
CA GLN A 955 16.31 -6.28 28.80
C GLN A 955 15.74 -5.96 30.19
N ARG A 956 15.67 -4.66 30.47
CA ARG A 956 15.14 -4.06 31.71
C ARG A 956 13.77 -4.53 32.21
N ASP A 957 12.98 -5.20 31.39
CA ASP A 957 11.64 -5.72 31.67
C ASP A 957 11.42 -6.93 30.75
N THR A 958 11.91 -8.09 31.17
CA THR A 958 11.98 -9.32 30.37
C THR A 958 10.62 -9.70 29.78
N ASP A 959 9.55 -9.63 30.59
CA ASP A 959 8.21 -10.02 30.14
C ASP A 959 7.37 -8.88 29.51
N ARG A 960 7.91 -7.66 29.51
CA ARG A 960 7.27 -6.44 29.00
C ARG A 960 5.92 -6.15 29.68
N GLY A 961 5.76 -6.57 30.93
CA GLY A 961 4.56 -6.39 31.77
C GLY A 961 4.39 -4.95 32.28
N GLY A 962 5.50 -4.20 32.30
CA GLY A 962 5.58 -2.80 32.71
C GLY A 962 6.20 -2.57 34.09
N VAL A 963 6.82 -3.59 34.70
CA VAL A 963 7.64 -3.48 35.91
C VAL A 963 8.95 -4.23 35.69
N ILE A 964 10.04 -3.52 35.99
CA ILE A 964 11.41 -3.98 35.76
C ILE A 964 11.76 -5.17 36.65
N ASP A 965 12.62 -6.05 36.16
CA ASP A 965 12.90 -7.36 36.76
C ASP A 965 13.51 -7.23 38.17
N GLY A 966 14.39 -6.25 38.38
CA GLY A 966 14.95 -5.91 39.68
C GLY A 966 13.94 -5.40 40.73
N ASP A 967 12.77 -4.89 40.31
CA ASP A 967 11.65 -4.57 41.21
C ASP A 967 10.76 -5.81 41.47
N GLU A 968 10.72 -6.74 40.53
CA GLU A 968 9.96 -7.99 40.57
C GLU A 968 10.64 -9.01 41.49
N ASP A 969 11.94 -9.22 41.32
CA ASP A 969 12.84 -9.88 42.28
C ASP A 969 13.34 -8.87 43.33
N THR A 970 12.41 -8.48 44.21
CA THR A 970 12.67 -7.53 45.29
C THR A 970 13.87 -7.92 46.19
N ASN A 971 14.21 -9.21 46.26
CA ASN A 971 15.28 -9.69 47.13
C ASN A 971 16.61 -9.97 46.40
N LYS A 972 16.61 -9.90 45.06
CA LYS A 972 17.76 -9.98 44.15
C LYS A 972 18.53 -11.27 44.38
N ASN A 973 17.84 -12.39 44.23
CA ASN A 973 18.40 -13.72 44.40
C ASN A 973 18.12 -14.66 43.23
N GLY A 974 17.50 -14.18 42.14
CA GLY A 974 17.23 -14.96 40.92
C GLY A 974 16.15 -16.02 41.12
N VAL A 975 15.35 -15.94 42.19
CA VAL A 975 14.32 -16.96 42.49
C VAL A 975 12.95 -16.33 42.56
N VAL A 976 11.99 -16.90 41.81
CA VAL A 976 10.57 -16.53 41.95
C VAL A 976 10.03 -16.97 43.33
N ASP A 977 10.09 -16.05 44.28
CA ASP A 977 9.85 -16.33 45.69
C ASP A 977 8.40 -16.04 46.10
N THR A 978 7.94 -16.66 47.21
CA THR A 978 6.54 -16.48 47.62
C THR A 978 6.26 -15.07 48.13
N GLY A 979 5.68 -14.22 47.28
CA GLY A 979 5.29 -12.84 47.59
C GLY A 979 6.01 -11.78 46.77
N GLU A 980 6.94 -12.19 45.93
CA GLU A 980 7.48 -11.46 44.78
C GLU A 980 6.60 -11.68 43.54
N ARG A 981 6.91 -10.94 42.49
CA ARG A 981 6.38 -11.16 41.15
C ARG A 981 7.32 -12.06 40.36
N ASP A 982 6.85 -12.57 39.25
CA ASP A 982 7.61 -13.44 38.36
C ASP A 982 8.07 -12.60 37.16
N PRO A 983 9.38 -12.32 37.00
CA PRO A 983 9.94 -11.53 35.90
C PRO A 983 9.62 -12.05 34.49
N ASN A 984 9.06 -13.26 34.39
CA ASN A 984 8.70 -13.93 33.15
C ASN A 984 7.15 -14.12 32.99
N ASP A 985 6.31 -13.48 33.82
CA ASP A 985 4.84 -13.54 33.73
C ASP A 985 4.18 -12.15 33.75
N PRO A 986 3.90 -11.57 32.56
CA PRO A 986 3.44 -10.18 32.45
C PRO A 986 2.02 -9.99 32.99
N SER A 987 1.33 -11.10 33.31
CA SER A 987 -0.03 -11.09 33.81
C SER A 987 -0.14 -10.77 35.31
N ASP A 988 0.92 -11.05 36.08
CA ASP A 988 0.92 -10.84 37.53
C ASP A 988 1.14 -9.35 37.89
N ASP A 989 1.65 -8.63 36.90
CA ASP A 989 2.26 -7.35 37.01
C ASP A 989 1.25 -6.19 37.17
N THR A 990 0.08 -6.42 36.61
CA THR A 990 -1.11 -5.57 36.74
C THR A 990 -1.78 -5.61 38.13
N THR A 991 -1.27 -6.43 39.08
CA THR A 991 -1.91 -6.65 40.38
C THR A 991 -0.98 -6.59 41.60
N ASN A 992 -0.64 -5.37 42.04
CA ASN A 992 -0.01 -5.08 43.35
C ASN A 992 -0.36 -6.09 44.49
N PRO A 993 0.56 -6.99 44.91
CA PRO A 993 0.41 -7.84 46.08
C PRO A 993 0.78 -7.11 47.38
N GLY A 994 0.25 -5.91 47.59
CA GLY A 994 0.03 -5.33 48.90
C GLY A 994 1.22 -4.64 49.56
N THR A 995 1.25 -3.31 49.47
CA THR A 995 1.87 -2.47 50.51
C THR A 995 0.81 -1.71 51.32
N GLY A 996 0.67 -2.12 52.58
CA GLY A 996 0.25 -1.20 53.63
C GLY A 996 1.42 -0.27 53.98
N GLY A 997 1.67 0.77 53.19
CA GLY A 997 2.72 1.75 53.49
C GLY A 997 2.66 2.97 52.58
N THR A 998 2.47 4.15 53.16
CA THR A 998 2.13 5.39 52.46
C THR A 998 3.34 6.16 51.88
N GLY A 999 3.22 6.58 50.62
CA GLY A 999 3.86 7.76 50.00
C GLY A 999 4.75 7.36 48.81
N GLY A 1000 4.64 7.89 47.60
CA GLY A 1000 3.76 8.87 46.96
C GLY A 1000 4.21 9.04 45.50
N MET A 1001 3.28 9.29 44.56
CA MET A 1001 3.38 9.90 43.20
C MET A 1001 4.73 9.83 42.45
N ALA A 1002 4.88 9.52 41.14
CA ALA A 1002 4.00 9.32 39.99
C ALA A 1002 4.90 9.14 38.73
N GLY A 1003 4.40 8.53 37.65
CA GLY A 1003 4.89 8.61 36.25
C GLY A 1003 4.08 7.60 35.42
N ALA A 1004 3.33 7.87 34.35
CA ALA A 1004 3.42 8.79 33.21
C ALA A 1004 4.43 8.35 32.15
N ALA A 1005 3.91 7.61 31.17
CA ALA A 1005 4.50 7.33 29.87
C ALA A 1005 4.94 8.58 29.11
N GLY A 1006 5.98 8.40 28.29
CA GLY A 1006 6.25 9.19 27.09
C GLY A 1006 7.65 9.81 27.01
N SER A 1007 8.54 9.10 26.33
CA SER A 1007 9.46 9.52 25.25
C SER A 1007 10.31 10.80 25.40
N ALA A 1008 11.62 10.56 25.21
CA ALA A 1008 12.68 11.33 24.56
C ALA A 1008 12.68 12.87 24.60
N GLY A 1009 13.88 13.39 24.93
CA GLY A 1009 14.23 14.79 24.74
C GLY A 1009 15.33 15.29 25.68
N ALA A 1010 16.54 14.75 25.57
CA ALA A 1010 17.72 15.30 26.22
C ALA A 1010 18.18 16.60 25.52
N ALA A 1011 18.37 17.65 26.31
CA ALA A 1011 19.18 18.81 25.92
C ALA A 1011 20.12 19.14 27.08
N GLY A 1012 21.41 18.98 26.81
CA GLY A 1012 22.49 18.99 27.79
C GLY A 1012 22.66 20.24 28.67
N SER A 1013 23.06 19.92 29.91
CA SER A 1013 24.19 20.48 30.66
C SER A 1013 24.36 22.01 30.78
N SER A 1014 24.30 22.52 32.02
CA SER A 1014 25.52 22.78 32.80
C SER A 1014 25.36 23.88 33.87
N THR A 1015 25.85 23.52 35.07
CA THR A 1015 26.52 24.37 36.08
C THR A 1015 25.70 25.30 37.00
N GLY A 1016 25.87 25.05 38.30
CA GLY A 1016 26.33 26.12 39.19
C GLY A 1016 25.71 26.22 40.58
N GLY A 1017 26.13 25.36 41.49
CA GLY A 1017 26.77 25.81 42.73
C GLY A 1017 25.93 26.31 43.91
N THR A 1018 26.27 25.70 45.05
CA THR A 1018 26.39 26.29 46.40
C THR A 1018 25.17 26.28 47.35
N SER A 1019 25.28 25.33 48.29
CA SER A 1019 25.48 25.59 49.73
C SER A 1019 24.28 25.49 50.69
N ASN A 1020 24.53 24.62 51.68
CA ASN A 1020 24.37 24.84 53.11
C ASN A 1020 23.01 24.53 53.77
N GLY A 1021 23.02 23.44 54.56
CA GLY A 1021 22.81 23.59 56.00
C GLY A 1021 21.51 23.02 56.57
N GLY A 1022 21.63 21.84 57.17
CA GLY A 1022 21.44 21.73 58.62
C GLY A 1022 20.05 21.36 59.16
N SER A 1023 20.02 20.15 59.72
CA SER A 1023 19.56 19.85 61.09
C SER A 1023 18.06 19.87 61.43
N SER A 1024 17.58 18.65 61.67
CA SER A 1024 17.22 18.14 63.01
C SER A 1024 15.74 18.12 63.44
N SER A 1025 15.41 16.94 64.00
CA SER A 1025 14.48 16.66 65.10
C SER A 1025 12.99 16.78 64.80
N GLY A 1026 12.12 15.84 65.16
CA GLY A 1026 12.26 14.66 66.00
C GLY A 1026 10.92 14.38 66.68
N GLY A 1027 10.70 13.11 67.06
CA GLY A 1027 9.97 12.81 68.29
C GLY A 1027 8.59 12.15 68.17
N THR A 1028 8.59 10.81 68.40
CA THR A 1028 7.75 10.10 69.40
C THR A 1028 6.21 10.17 69.21
N SER A 1029 5.40 9.11 69.27
CA SER A 1029 5.40 8.01 70.24
C SER A 1029 4.21 7.05 69.98
N ASN A 1030 4.49 5.74 70.06
CA ASN A 1030 3.84 4.76 70.96
C ASN A 1030 2.34 4.38 70.77
N GLY A 1031 2.13 3.11 70.41
CA GLY A 1031 1.37 2.20 71.27
C GLY A 1031 0.15 1.48 70.68
N GLY A 1032 0.32 0.18 70.40
CA GLY A 1032 -0.44 -0.85 71.12
C GLY A 1032 -1.66 -1.49 70.45
N SER A 1033 -1.41 -2.68 69.90
CA SER A 1033 -2.01 -3.95 70.34
C SER A 1033 -3.46 -4.32 69.96
N SER A 1034 -3.53 -5.46 69.26
CA SER A 1034 -4.33 -6.66 69.57
C SER A 1034 -5.61 -6.95 68.78
N THR A 1035 -5.45 -7.95 67.91
CA THR A 1035 -6.20 -9.22 67.81
C THR A 1035 -7.68 -9.19 67.45
N GLY A 1036 -7.95 -9.74 66.25
CA GLY A 1036 -8.48 -11.10 66.17
C GLY A 1036 -9.91 -11.24 65.68
N GLY A 1037 -10.12 -12.18 64.75
CA GLY A 1037 -11.41 -12.86 64.61
C GLY A 1037 -11.87 -13.07 63.18
N THR A 1038 -11.44 -14.20 62.63
CA THR A 1038 -11.92 -14.89 61.43
C THR A 1038 -13.44 -15.10 61.35
N SER A 1039 -14.02 -15.13 60.15
CA SER A 1039 -14.50 -16.38 59.50
C SER A 1039 -15.56 -16.16 58.39
N ASN A 1040 -15.28 -16.82 57.26
CA ASN A 1040 -16.16 -17.52 56.31
C ASN A 1040 -17.40 -16.85 55.69
N GLY A 1041 -17.39 -16.82 54.35
CA GLY A 1041 -18.22 -17.78 53.61
C GLY A 1041 -19.04 -17.22 52.44
N GLY A 1042 -18.59 -17.52 51.21
CA GLY A 1042 -19.35 -18.31 50.24
C GLY A 1042 -20.42 -17.61 49.37
N SER A 1043 -20.03 -17.42 48.10
CA SER A 1043 -20.75 -17.77 46.85
C SER A 1043 -22.13 -17.18 46.52
N SER A 1044 -22.10 -16.36 45.46
CA SER A 1044 -22.66 -16.60 44.12
C SER A 1044 -24.08 -16.15 43.72
N VAL A 1045 -24.08 -15.63 42.47
CA VAL A 1045 -25.13 -15.53 41.43
C VAL A 1045 -26.12 -14.36 41.46
N GLY A 1046 -25.90 -13.41 40.53
CA GLY A 1046 -26.83 -13.16 39.41
C GLY A 1046 -27.75 -11.93 39.47
N GLY A 1047 -27.67 -11.09 38.42
CA GLY A 1047 -28.86 -10.54 37.76
C GLY A 1047 -29.11 -9.02 37.83
N SER A 1048 -28.73 -8.34 36.75
CA SER A 1048 -29.55 -7.42 35.94
C SER A 1048 -30.26 -6.18 36.55
N ALA A 1049 -29.95 -5.04 35.93
CA ALA A 1049 -30.85 -3.93 35.53
C ALA A 1049 -30.98 -2.64 36.40
N THR A 1050 -30.76 -1.52 35.68
CA THR A 1050 -31.38 -0.18 35.73
C THR A 1050 -30.85 0.90 36.69
N GLY A 1051 -30.19 1.90 36.09
CA GLY A 1051 -30.69 3.28 36.00
C GLY A 1051 -30.27 4.30 37.06
N GLY A 1052 -29.85 5.49 36.62
CA GLY A 1052 -30.04 6.74 37.39
C GLY A 1052 -28.89 7.75 37.37
N SER A 1053 -29.06 8.75 36.51
CA SER A 1053 -28.38 10.06 36.48
C SER A 1053 -28.33 10.83 37.80
N ASN A 1054 -27.29 11.67 37.98
CA ASN A 1054 -27.24 13.06 38.51
C ASN A 1054 -25.74 13.42 38.67
N GLY A 1055 -25.12 14.42 38.06
CA GLY A 1055 -25.52 15.82 37.92
C GLY A 1055 -25.03 16.63 39.13
N LEU A 1056 -24.16 17.64 38.90
CA LEU A 1056 -23.82 18.87 39.68
C LEU A 1056 -22.37 19.27 39.29
N ASP A 1057 -22.07 20.24 38.43
CA ASP A 1057 -22.36 21.68 38.36
C ASP A 1057 -21.51 22.58 39.29
N ALA A 1058 -21.13 23.74 38.73
CA ALA A 1058 -20.32 24.87 39.23
C ALA A 1058 -18.78 24.73 39.13
N GLY A 1059 -18.03 25.63 38.48
CA GLY A 1059 -18.35 26.92 37.87
C GLY A 1059 -17.23 27.94 38.15
N PHE A 1060 -17.11 28.92 37.23
CA PHE A 1060 -16.53 30.26 37.40
C PHE A 1060 -14.98 30.41 37.31
N SER A 1061 -14.35 31.45 36.74
CA SER A 1061 -14.60 32.48 35.69
C SER A 1061 -13.42 33.49 35.73
N LEU A 1062 -13.08 34.10 34.58
CA LEU A 1062 -12.40 35.42 34.37
C LEU A 1062 -10.91 35.49 34.76
N GLU A 1063 -9.99 36.24 34.14
CA GLU A 1063 -9.92 37.41 33.24
C GLU A 1063 -8.42 37.47 32.78
N GLY A 1064 -7.95 37.91 31.61
CA GLY A 1064 -8.17 39.18 30.93
C GLY A 1064 -6.88 40.05 30.90
N GLY A 1065 -6.38 40.39 29.70
CA GLY A 1065 -5.45 41.52 29.42
C GLY A 1065 -4.01 41.12 29.04
N GLY A 1066 -3.33 41.65 28.02
CA GLY A 1066 -3.55 42.81 27.15
C GLY A 1066 -2.31 43.73 27.10
N CYS A 1067 -1.76 43.96 25.89
CA CYS A 1067 -0.90 45.06 25.41
C CYS A 1067 0.65 44.99 25.53
N GLY A 1068 1.34 44.98 24.36
CA GLY A 1068 1.96 46.21 23.81
C GLY A 1068 3.50 46.34 23.71
N CYS A 1069 4.00 46.26 22.46
CA CYS A 1069 5.11 47.01 21.81
C CYS A 1069 6.52 47.13 22.45
N SER A 1070 7.58 46.78 21.69
CA SER A 1070 8.51 47.72 21.01
C SER A 1070 9.82 47.04 20.52
N VAL A 1071 10.30 47.45 19.33
CA VAL A 1071 11.63 47.15 18.73
C VAL A 1071 12.68 48.16 19.23
N PRO A 1072 13.98 47.81 19.32
CA PRO A 1072 15.00 48.20 18.31
C PRO A 1072 16.08 47.10 18.12
N GLY A 1073 16.89 46.94 17.06
CA GLY A 1073 17.44 47.84 16.05
C GLY A 1073 18.98 47.96 16.19
N GLY A 1074 19.76 47.29 15.32
CA GLY A 1074 21.22 47.52 15.09
C GLY A 1074 21.84 46.35 14.29
N LYS A 1075 22.33 46.43 13.05
CA LYS A 1075 23.50 47.14 12.44
C LYS A 1075 24.86 46.80 13.07
N ASP A 1076 25.68 45.95 12.43
CA ASP A 1076 26.80 46.37 11.55
C ASP A 1076 27.91 45.29 11.38
N ASN A 1077 28.34 45.12 10.12
CA ASN A 1077 29.73 44.96 9.61
C ASN A 1077 30.59 43.67 9.79
N LYS A 1078 30.82 43.03 8.63
CA LYS A 1078 32.10 42.77 7.92
C LYS A 1078 33.25 42.00 8.62
N ALA A 1079 33.52 40.78 8.11
CA ALA A 1079 34.75 40.17 7.49
C ALA A 1079 36.17 40.53 8.05
N PRO A 1080 37.30 39.82 7.74
CA PRO A 1080 37.58 38.81 6.68
C PRO A 1080 38.67 37.73 7.04
N ILE A 1081 39.32 37.15 5.99
CA ILE A 1081 40.63 36.42 5.90
C ILE A 1081 40.44 34.89 5.69
N GLY A 1082 41.03 34.18 4.73
CA GLY A 1082 41.97 34.51 3.65
C GLY A 1082 42.90 33.33 3.31
N ALA A 1083 42.61 32.65 2.19
CA ALA A 1083 43.50 32.04 1.17
C ALA A 1083 44.73 31.17 1.53
N LEU A 1084 44.83 30.01 0.86
CA LEU A 1084 46.06 29.52 0.19
C LEU A 1084 45.70 28.59 -0.99
N ALA A 1085 46.59 28.55 -1.97
CA ALA A 1085 46.37 28.10 -3.36
C ALA A 1085 47.57 27.28 -3.86
N LEU A 1086 47.37 26.51 -4.96
CA LEU A 1086 48.30 26.11 -6.07
C LEU A 1086 48.09 24.62 -6.43
N GLY A 1087 47.94 24.16 -7.69
CA GLY A 1087 47.83 24.79 -9.00
C GLY A 1087 48.41 23.92 -10.16
N ALA A 1088 47.87 24.14 -11.38
CA ALA A 1088 48.45 23.96 -12.74
C ALA A 1088 48.26 22.60 -13.48
N LEU A 1089 48.01 22.47 -14.81
CA LEU A 1089 47.93 23.36 -16.01
C LEU A 1089 47.33 22.53 -17.20
N GLY A 1090 46.39 23.00 -18.06
CA GLY A 1090 46.66 23.66 -19.37
C GLY A 1090 45.61 23.30 -20.48
N LEU A 1091 44.78 24.25 -20.99
CA LEU A 1091 44.81 24.95 -22.31
C LEU A 1091 44.47 24.07 -23.57
N VAL A 1092 43.46 24.35 -24.44
CA VAL A 1092 43.40 25.40 -25.50
C VAL A 1092 42.03 25.43 -26.30
N THR A 1093 41.35 26.60 -26.28
CA THR A 1093 40.58 27.40 -27.31
C THR A 1093 39.50 26.91 -28.33
N TRP A 1094 38.29 27.50 -28.21
CA TRP A 1094 37.54 28.45 -29.10
C TRP A 1094 37.32 28.23 -30.63
N ARG A 1095 36.03 28.19 -31.10
CA ARG A 1095 35.40 29.20 -32.02
C ARG A 1095 33.95 28.88 -32.48
N ARG A 1096 33.12 29.94 -32.52
CA ARG A 1096 31.78 30.08 -33.13
C ARG A 1096 31.79 30.18 -34.68
N ARG A 1097 30.74 29.68 -35.37
CA ARG A 1097 29.69 30.45 -36.12
C ARG A 1097 29.03 29.66 -37.30
N ARG A 1098 27.70 29.47 -37.16
CA ARG A 1098 26.57 29.87 -38.04
C ARG A 1098 26.65 29.79 -39.59
N LYS A 1099 25.50 29.33 -40.13
CA LYS A 1099 24.77 29.65 -41.41
C LYS A 1099 25.13 28.79 -42.64
N ALA A 1100 24.19 28.37 -43.51
CA ALA A 1100 22.74 28.56 -43.58
C ALA A 1100 22.11 27.70 -44.70
N ARG A 1101 20.83 27.35 -44.51
CA ARG A 1101 19.72 27.29 -45.49
C ARG A 1101 19.88 26.37 -46.72
N LYS A 1102 19.04 25.34 -46.76
CA LYS A 1102 17.86 25.37 -47.61
C LYS A 1102 16.65 24.87 -46.83
#